data_AF-A0A7V5R0J1-F1
#
_entry.id   AF-A0A7V5R0J1-F1
#
_cell.length_a   1.000
_cell.length_b   1.000
_cell.length_c   1.000
_cell.angle_alpha   90.00
_cell.angle_beta   90.00
_cell.angle_gamma   90.00
#
_symmetry.space_group_name_H-M   'P 1'
#
loop_
_entity.id
_entity.type
_entity.pdbx_description
1 polymer ?
#
loop_
_entity_poly.entity_id
_entity_poly.type
_entity_poly.pdbx_seq_one_letter_code
_entity_poly.pdbx_strand_id
1 'polypeptide(L)'
;FLPVPEPTSEALKNFFLDKHTEPGQFSLPTARQWAEHLNINTDIPAAGLPLAEDNSPREKHNDRALQTLHFPNQLESKLRSLSNKAQTAIQESGSNFLFLSIGFLQWYEVIVKNNKKEELPHLAPLYLIPVQLKKAKLDKKTGTYRYSINYSGEDILPNLSLHEKLRQDFNLHLPELDVQTSPEAYFAQVQALIAHNQPHWSIKRYINVSLLNFSKLLMYRDLDPDHWPEPRSIQNHPVAKRLFCNQENKPDTSTSETTHTQQASQRPLLIAPADSSQLQAITEAAKGHNLIIEGPPGTGKSQTISNIIASAMYQGKKVLFVAEKLAALEVVKQRLNAAGLGDFCLELHSHNTQKRKVLDDIQARLNSPSDLKKPEQIEDVFQQTEQLRVQLDSYIQRINQKWLETNKTIAEIISSAQYYQNLFNISADNFHPDIEAQTLSQSLQQTLVDALNQYSTLYQSVLSPLNKPDISLHPWYGIENTNIDVFAPKTIFFHLKNWQESLKTLKKRTFEESVLAFNARLHKLLQQQEQLDGFFILDNIPQTETLEWIKQQLDTNNLLRRLNPAWYKAKRALLSFAANNTTPVKVLTSKLEILIRYQKEQQRLSEHPDYHLIKTQFEYYQQFFTLSQLAIEQWLVATDDTLEALISRNQMALDNTQLLSIWLDYIRFRKSIKEKGLDTLVKAIETQKIAVSDAQNAFYCGVYDLLCRDIFEHHPRLSGFNGHI
;
A
#
# COMPACT_ATOMS: atom_id res chain seq x y z
N PHE A 1 -55.29 12.80 -24.36
CA PHE A 1 -56.12 13.80 -23.65
C PHE A 1 -56.42 14.95 -24.57
N LEU A 2 -57.62 15.53 -24.45
CA LEU A 2 -58.07 16.69 -25.21
C LEU A 2 -58.24 17.88 -24.25
N PRO A 3 -57.47 18.98 -24.43
CA PRO A 3 -57.63 20.19 -23.62
C PRO A 3 -58.84 21.00 -24.07
N VAL A 4 -59.26 21.96 -23.24
CA VAL A 4 -60.13 23.05 -23.68
C VAL A 4 -59.29 24.00 -24.54
N PRO A 5 -59.72 24.41 -25.74
CA PRO A 5 -58.96 25.35 -26.56
C PRO A 5 -58.85 26.71 -25.86
N GLU A 6 -57.71 27.38 -25.99
CA GLU A 6 -57.53 28.73 -25.44
C GLU A 6 -58.42 29.73 -26.18
N PRO A 7 -59.02 30.70 -25.46
CA PRO A 7 -59.90 31.68 -26.08
C PRO A 7 -59.08 32.64 -26.96
N THR A 8 -59.49 32.80 -28.22
CA THR A 8 -58.94 33.84 -29.11
C THR A 8 -59.41 35.24 -28.69
N SER A 9 -58.68 36.29 -29.06
CA SER A 9 -59.03 37.69 -28.73
C SER A 9 -60.43 38.10 -29.21
N GLU A 10 -60.90 37.55 -30.33
CA GLU A 10 -62.27 37.78 -30.83
C GLU A 10 -63.31 37.02 -29.99
N ALA A 11 -63.04 35.76 -29.66
CA ALA A 11 -63.94 34.94 -28.86
C ALA A 11 -64.08 35.45 -27.41
N LEU A 12 -63.04 36.09 -26.84
CA LEU A 12 -63.11 36.76 -25.54
C LEU A 12 -64.08 37.95 -25.56
N LYS A 13 -64.09 38.74 -26.64
CA LYS A 13 -65.01 39.89 -26.76
C LYS A 13 -66.46 39.43 -26.69
N ASN A 14 -66.81 38.37 -27.43
CA ASN A 14 -68.16 37.79 -27.44
C ASN A 14 -68.55 37.24 -26.06
N PHE A 15 -67.63 36.55 -25.38
CA PHE A 15 -67.89 36.01 -24.04
C PHE A 15 -68.18 37.09 -22.98
N PHE A 16 -67.45 38.21 -23.00
CA PHE A 16 -67.72 39.30 -22.06
C PHE A 16 -68.96 40.13 -22.40
N LEU A 17 -69.35 40.17 -23.69
CA LEU A 17 -70.62 40.74 -24.17
C LEU A 17 -71.82 39.92 -23.64
N ASP A 18 -71.75 38.59 -23.72
CA ASP A 18 -72.82 37.68 -23.27
C ASP A 18 -73.02 37.66 -21.74
N LYS A 19 -71.99 38.02 -20.95
CA LYS A 19 -72.03 38.02 -19.48
C LYS A 19 -72.39 39.36 -18.83
N HIS A 20 -72.69 40.40 -19.61
CA HIS A 20 -73.02 41.76 -19.12
C HIS A 20 -72.00 42.32 -18.09
N THR A 21 -70.71 42.06 -18.30
CA THR A 21 -69.63 42.47 -17.38
C THR A 21 -69.30 43.96 -17.53
N GLU A 22 -69.21 44.71 -16.42
CA GLU A 22 -68.87 46.15 -16.43
C GLU A 22 -67.46 46.44 -16.99
N PRO A 23 -67.25 47.58 -17.68
CA PRO A 23 -65.95 47.92 -18.26
C PRO A 23 -64.91 48.21 -17.16
N GLY A 24 -63.93 47.31 -17.01
CA GLY A 24 -62.79 47.50 -16.10
C GLY A 24 -62.37 46.27 -15.28
N GLN A 25 -63.19 45.22 -15.21
CA GLN A 25 -62.87 43.96 -14.53
C GLN A 25 -62.84 42.76 -15.51
N PHE A 26 -61.89 42.76 -16.44
CA PHE A 26 -61.70 41.63 -17.36
C PHE A 26 -60.69 40.64 -16.77
N SER A 27 -61.19 39.62 -16.05
CA SER A 27 -60.38 38.45 -15.72
C SER A 27 -60.55 37.39 -16.81
N LEU A 28 -59.45 36.79 -17.28
CA LEU A 28 -59.51 35.70 -18.25
C LEU A 28 -60.38 34.55 -17.71
N PRO A 29 -61.30 33.98 -18.51
CA PRO A 29 -62.15 32.90 -18.05
C PRO A 29 -61.30 31.70 -17.66
N THR A 30 -61.68 31.04 -16.58
CA THR A 30 -61.10 29.73 -16.25
C THR A 30 -61.46 28.73 -17.34
N ALA A 31 -60.63 27.69 -17.53
CA ALA A 31 -60.89 26.64 -18.52
C ALA A 31 -62.28 26.00 -18.37
N ARG A 32 -62.83 25.95 -17.14
CA ARG A 32 -64.20 25.49 -16.86
C ARG A 32 -65.26 26.46 -17.38
N GLN A 33 -65.17 27.73 -17.03
CA GLN A 33 -66.10 28.76 -17.52
C GLN A 33 -66.07 28.88 -19.05
N TRP A 34 -64.89 28.69 -19.64
CA TRP A 34 -64.71 28.69 -21.09
C TRP A 34 -65.30 27.43 -21.74
N ALA A 35 -65.13 26.26 -21.12
CA ALA A 35 -65.74 25.02 -21.58
C ALA A 35 -67.28 25.10 -21.56
N GLU A 36 -67.89 25.71 -20.53
CA GLU A 36 -69.34 25.97 -20.45
C GLU A 36 -69.82 26.79 -21.64
N HIS A 37 -69.12 27.88 -21.97
CA HIS A 37 -69.42 28.72 -23.14
C HIS A 37 -69.28 27.97 -24.47
N LEU A 38 -68.34 27.02 -24.56
CA LEU A 38 -68.17 26.16 -25.74
C LEU A 38 -69.14 24.98 -25.79
N ASN A 39 -70.13 24.90 -24.90
CA ASN A 39 -71.03 23.75 -24.73
C ASN A 39 -70.29 22.41 -24.50
N ILE A 40 -69.08 22.48 -23.97
CA ILE A 40 -68.35 21.30 -23.47
C ILE A 40 -68.93 20.99 -22.10
N ASN A 41 -69.35 19.74 -21.88
CA ASN A 41 -69.89 19.32 -20.60
C ASN A 41 -68.86 19.54 -19.48
N THR A 42 -69.17 20.47 -18.57
CA THR A 42 -68.36 20.79 -17.38
C THR A 42 -68.95 20.24 -16.09
N ASP A 43 -70.12 19.60 -16.19
CA ASP A 43 -70.67 18.85 -15.10
C ASP A 43 -69.78 17.63 -14.90
N ILE A 44 -68.98 17.72 -13.84
CA ILE A 44 -68.59 16.56 -13.05
C ILE A 44 -69.81 16.39 -12.13
N PRO A 45 -70.86 15.66 -12.51
CA PRO A 45 -72.03 15.54 -11.66
C PRO A 45 -71.56 15.09 -10.29
N ALA A 46 -71.96 15.80 -9.23
CA ALA A 46 -71.84 15.32 -7.86
C ALA A 46 -72.54 13.94 -7.68
N ALA A 47 -73.34 13.52 -8.66
CA ALA A 47 -74.00 12.23 -8.79
C ALA A 47 -73.28 11.18 -9.68
N GLY A 48 -72.23 11.52 -10.44
CA GLY A 48 -71.62 10.63 -11.45
C GLY A 48 -72.39 10.59 -12.78
N LEU A 49 -71.81 9.98 -13.82
CA LEU A 49 -72.48 9.76 -15.11
C LEU A 49 -73.79 8.98 -14.91
N PRO A 50 -74.90 9.36 -15.57
CA PRO A 50 -76.17 8.65 -15.44
C PRO A 50 -76.04 7.21 -15.94
N LEU A 51 -76.77 6.29 -15.31
CA LEU A 51 -77.00 4.95 -15.89
C LEU A 51 -77.64 5.14 -17.27
N ALA A 52 -77.20 4.35 -18.25
CA ALA A 52 -77.84 4.36 -19.55
C ALA A 52 -79.25 3.77 -19.40
N GLU A 53 -80.25 4.63 -19.22
CA GLU A 53 -81.65 4.19 -19.09
C GLU A 53 -82.30 3.83 -20.45
N ASP A 54 -81.58 3.93 -21.58
CA ASP A 54 -82.09 3.55 -22.89
C ASP A 54 -81.03 2.87 -23.76
N ASN A 55 -81.40 1.74 -24.38
CA ASN A 55 -80.67 1.02 -25.43
C ASN A 55 -80.58 1.80 -26.77
N SER A 56 -80.65 3.14 -26.75
CA SER A 56 -80.40 3.95 -27.93
C SER A 56 -78.88 4.14 -28.08
N PRO A 57 -78.30 3.91 -29.28
CA PRO A 57 -76.89 4.19 -29.51
C PRO A 57 -76.67 5.69 -29.41
N ARG A 58 -76.17 6.16 -28.26
CA ARG A 58 -75.71 7.54 -28.15
C ARG A 58 -74.53 7.69 -29.09
N GLU A 59 -74.65 8.49 -30.15
CA GLU A 59 -73.55 8.87 -31.06
C GLU A 59 -72.42 9.67 -30.37
N LYS A 60 -72.48 9.85 -29.04
CA LYS A 60 -71.53 10.63 -28.23
C LYS A 60 -70.39 9.74 -27.73
N HIS A 61 -69.16 10.26 -27.75
CA HIS A 61 -67.94 9.63 -27.20
C HIS A 61 -67.44 8.38 -27.94
N ASN A 62 -67.67 8.27 -29.26
CA ASN A 62 -67.07 7.25 -30.12
C ASN A 62 -65.60 7.54 -30.52
N ASP A 63 -65.00 8.58 -29.95
CA ASP A 63 -63.60 8.94 -30.19
C ASP A 63 -62.66 8.29 -29.16
N ARG A 64 -61.36 8.55 -29.32
CA ARG A 64 -60.31 8.11 -28.36
C ARG A 64 -59.81 9.28 -27.51
N ALA A 65 -60.63 10.30 -27.33
CA ALA A 65 -60.27 11.55 -26.69
C ALA A 65 -60.80 11.62 -25.25
N LEU A 66 -59.89 11.66 -24.28
CA LEU A 66 -60.23 11.97 -22.89
C LEU A 66 -60.30 13.49 -22.72
N GLN A 67 -61.50 14.06 -22.74
CA GLN A 67 -61.75 15.49 -22.51
C GLN A 67 -61.32 15.90 -21.10
N THR A 68 -60.65 17.05 -20.98
CA THR A 68 -60.22 17.62 -19.69
C THR A 68 -60.64 19.08 -19.58
N LEU A 69 -60.79 19.58 -18.35
CA LEU A 69 -61.13 20.98 -18.06
C LEU A 69 -59.88 21.83 -17.81
N HIS A 70 -58.87 21.69 -18.68
CA HIS A 70 -57.60 22.41 -18.62
C HIS A 70 -57.23 22.98 -19.98
N PHE A 71 -56.68 24.19 -19.98
CA PHE A 71 -56.03 24.75 -21.17
C PHE A 71 -54.77 23.94 -21.52
N PRO A 72 -54.27 24.00 -22.77
CA PRO A 72 -53.18 23.14 -23.25
C PRO A 72 -51.91 23.22 -22.38
N ASN A 73 -51.49 24.43 -21.99
CA ASN A 73 -50.29 24.64 -21.18
C ASN A 73 -50.44 24.07 -19.76
N GLN A 74 -51.61 24.27 -19.14
CA GLN A 74 -51.92 23.74 -17.81
C GLN A 74 -51.98 22.22 -17.83
N LEU A 75 -52.62 21.65 -18.86
CA LEU A 75 -52.73 20.21 -19.05
C LEU A 75 -51.37 19.57 -19.26
N GLU A 76 -50.52 20.13 -20.13
CA GLU A 76 -49.15 19.65 -20.33
C GLU A 76 -48.38 19.64 -19.01
N SER A 77 -48.39 20.74 -18.25
CA SER A 77 -47.66 20.83 -16.99
C SER A 77 -48.08 19.74 -15.99
N LYS A 78 -49.40 19.50 -15.87
CA LYS A 78 -49.95 18.45 -15.01
C LYS A 78 -49.57 17.04 -15.48
N LEU A 79 -49.75 16.74 -16.77
CA LEU A 79 -49.43 15.43 -17.34
C LEU A 79 -47.93 15.15 -17.32
N ARG A 80 -47.10 16.17 -17.54
CA ARG A 80 -45.63 16.08 -17.39
C ARG A 80 -45.24 15.78 -15.94
N SER A 81 -45.81 16.49 -14.98
CA SER A 81 -45.56 16.25 -13.55
C SER A 81 -45.96 14.83 -13.14
N LEU A 82 -47.15 14.39 -13.56
CA LEU A 82 -47.65 13.05 -13.27
C LEU A 82 -46.81 11.96 -13.94
N SER A 83 -46.42 12.16 -15.21
CA SER A 83 -45.53 11.25 -15.95
C SER A 83 -44.16 11.14 -15.29
N ASN A 84 -43.58 12.26 -14.86
CA ASN A 84 -42.28 12.26 -14.18
C ASN A 84 -42.37 11.51 -12.85
N LYS A 85 -43.38 11.78 -12.02
CA LYS A 85 -43.58 11.08 -10.75
C LYS A 85 -43.80 9.57 -10.93
N ALA A 86 -44.56 9.16 -11.94
CA ALA A 86 -44.75 7.75 -12.27
C ALA A 86 -43.42 7.09 -12.67
N GLN A 87 -42.62 7.75 -13.51
CA GLN A 87 -41.32 7.24 -13.94
C GLN A 87 -40.32 7.15 -12.78
N THR A 88 -40.29 8.16 -11.91
CA THR A 88 -39.45 8.17 -10.70
C THR A 88 -39.84 7.03 -9.76
N ALA A 89 -41.14 6.81 -9.53
CA ALA A 89 -41.61 5.69 -8.72
C ALA A 89 -41.14 4.32 -9.24
N ILE A 90 -41.16 4.13 -10.56
CA ILE A 90 -40.64 2.91 -11.19
C ILE A 90 -39.12 2.80 -10.99
N GLN A 91 -38.36 3.89 -11.16
CA GLN A 91 -36.91 3.87 -10.95
C GLN A 91 -36.50 3.61 -9.50
N GLU A 92 -37.26 4.13 -8.55
CA GLU A 92 -36.99 4.01 -7.11
C GLU A 92 -37.45 2.69 -6.50
N SER A 93 -38.63 2.21 -6.90
CA SER A 93 -39.30 1.06 -6.26
C SER A 93 -39.60 -0.11 -7.19
N GLY A 94 -39.25 0.01 -8.48
CA GLY A 94 -39.59 -0.96 -9.52
C GLY A 94 -41.07 -1.00 -9.90
N SER A 95 -41.95 -0.30 -9.18
CA SER A 95 -43.40 -0.50 -9.24
C SER A 95 -44.14 0.62 -9.95
N ASN A 96 -45.13 0.28 -10.77
CA ASN A 96 -46.02 1.26 -11.41
C ASN A 96 -47.10 1.72 -10.43
N PHE A 97 -47.15 3.02 -10.13
CA PHE A 97 -48.19 3.62 -9.29
C PHE A 97 -49.26 4.37 -10.07
N LEU A 98 -49.18 4.39 -11.41
CA LEU A 98 -50.11 5.18 -12.20
C LEU A 98 -51.33 4.35 -12.62
N PHE A 99 -52.50 4.78 -12.14
CA PHE A 99 -53.77 4.11 -12.41
C PHE A 99 -54.79 5.03 -13.06
N LEU A 100 -55.54 4.47 -14.00
CA LEU A 100 -56.83 4.99 -14.45
C LEU A 100 -57.90 4.39 -13.54
N SER A 101 -58.39 5.19 -12.61
CA SER A 101 -59.49 4.85 -11.71
C SER A 101 -60.82 5.01 -12.43
N ILE A 102 -61.66 3.99 -12.42
CA ILE A 102 -63.02 4.01 -12.95
C ILE A 102 -63.98 3.74 -11.79
N GLY A 103 -64.89 4.67 -11.55
CA GLY A 103 -65.90 4.55 -10.50
C GLY A 103 -65.34 4.74 -9.09
N PHE A 104 -66.13 5.35 -8.23
CA PHE A 104 -65.77 5.70 -6.87
C PHE A 104 -66.89 5.34 -5.91
N LEU A 105 -66.55 4.72 -4.78
CA LEU A 105 -67.46 4.56 -3.67
C LEU A 105 -67.47 5.84 -2.84
N GLN A 106 -68.63 6.48 -2.75
CA GLN A 106 -68.89 7.51 -1.75
C GLN A 106 -69.37 6.81 -0.48
N TRP A 107 -68.54 6.86 0.56
CA TRP A 107 -68.81 6.28 1.87
C TRP A 107 -68.63 7.35 2.96
N TYR A 108 -69.13 7.07 4.16
CA TYR A 108 -69.14 8.03 5.26
C TYR A 108 -68.46 7.43 6.48
N GLU A 109 -67.48 8.15 7.03
CA GLU A 109 -66.82 7.80 8.28
C GLU A 109 -67.49 8.57 9.42
N VAL A 110 -67.94 7.87 10.47
CA VAL A 110 -68.50 8.50 11.66
C VAL A 110 -67.36 8.81 12.62
N ILE A 111 -67.05 10.10 12.79
CA ILE A 111 -66.06 10.55 13.77
C ILE A 111 -66.78 11.20 14.95
N VAL A 112 -66.32 10.89 16.17
CA VAL A 112 -66.79 11.56 17.38
C VAL A 112 -65.85 12.72 17.70
N LYS A 113 -66.31 13.94 17.51
CA LYS A 113 -65.61 15.17 17.95
C LYS A 113 -66.47 15.90 18.98
N ASN A 114 -65.89 16.22 20.13
CA ASN A 114 -66.58 16.96 21.21
C ASN A 114 -67.96 16.37 21.58
N ASN A 115 -68.04 15.04 21.75
CA ASN A 115 -69.29 14.30 22.01
C ASN A 115 -70.41 14.48 20.95
N LYS A 116 -70.11 15.02 19.76
CA LYS A 116 -70.99 15.05 18.60
C LYS A 116 -70.48 14.06 17.55
N LYS A 117 -71.39 13.27 16.99
CA LYS A 117 -71.13 12.42 15.83
C LYS A 117 -71.17 13.28 14.58
N GLU A 118 -70.08 13.31 13.85
CA GLU A 118 -69.97 13.96 12.54
C GLU A 118 -69.71 12.87 11.49
N GLU A 119 -70.46 12.92 10.38
CA GLU A 119 -70.24 12.04 9.23
C GLU A 119 -69.37 12.76 8.21
N LEU A 120 -68.18 12.22 7.96
CA LEU A 120 -67.26 12.74 6.97
C LEU A 120 -67.39 11.96 5.66
N PRO A 121 -67.74 12.61 4.54
CA PRO A 121 -67.83 11.95 3.25
C PRO A 121 -66.44 11.68 2.68
N HIS A 122 -66.22 10.46 2.22
CA HIS A 122 -65.02 10.01 1.55
C HIS A 122 -65.34 9.45 0.17
N LEU A 123 -64.42 9.64 -0.78
CA LEU A 123 -64.50 9.09 -2.13
C LEU A 123 -63.29 8.20 -2.37
N ALA A 124 -63.53 6.92 -2.59
CA ALA A 124 -62.47 5.95 -2.84
C ALA A 124 -62.67 5.27 -4.21
N PRO A 125 -61.63 5.18 -5.06
CA PRO A 125 -61.77 4.52 -6.35
C PRO A 125 -62.03 3.03 -6.17
N LEU A 126 -62.79 2.43 -7.08
CA LEU A 126 -63.20 1.02 -7.02
C LEU A 126 -62.44 0.14 -8.01
N TYR A 127 -62.30 0.59 -9.26
CA TYR A 127 -61.74 -0.19 -10.36
C TYR A 127 -60.46 0.48 -10.88
N LEU A 128 -59.30 -0.13 -10.67
CA LEU A 128 -58.00 0.49 -10.95
C LEU A 128 -57.32 -0.21 -12.13
N ILE A 129 -57.23 0.49 -13.26
CA ILE A 129 -56.51 0.00 -14.44
C ILE A 129 -55.10 0.60 -14.42
N PRO A 130 -54.03 -0.20 -14.34
CA PRO A 130 -52.67 0.29 -14.38
C PRO A 130 -52.31 0.79 -15.79
N VAL A 131 -51.83 2.02 -15.89
CA VAL A 131 -51.60 2.70 -17.18
C VAL A 131 -50.24 3.40 -17.25
N GLN A 132 -49.82 3.75 -18.45
CA GLN A 132 -48.61 4.52 -18.74
C GLN A 132 -48.96 5.77 -19.57
N LEU A 133 -48.23 6.86 -19.34
CA LEU A 133 -48.31 8.06 -20.18
C LEU A 133 -47.22 8.03 -21.25
N LYS A 134 -47.61 8.20 -22.51
CA LYS A 134 -46.68 8.39 -23.62
C LYS A 134 -46.74 9.84 -24.10
N LYS A 135 -45.58 10.50 -24.07
CA LYS A 135 -45.38 11.84 -24.64
C LYS A 135 -45.22 11.73 -26.15
N ALA A 136 -46.09 12.40 -26.90
CA ALA A 136 -46.05 12.48 -28.36
C ALA A 136 -45.27 13.73 -28.84
N LYS A 137 -45.22 13.93 -30.17
CA LYS A 137 -44.57 15.10 -30.78
C LYS A 137 -45.27 16.41 -30.40
N LEU A 138 -44.52 17.52 -30.45
CA LEU A 138 -45.01 18.87 -30.21
C LEU A 138 -46.14 19.22 -31.19
N ASP A 139 -47.27 19.70 -30.67
CA ASP A 139 -48.36 20.23 -31.47
C ASP A 139 -48.05 21.68 -31.86
N LYS A 140 -47.82 21.92 -33.15
CA LYS A 140 -47.49 23.25 -33.69
C LYS A 140 -48.62 24.27 -33.48
N LYS A 141 -49.87 23.83 -33.32
CA LYS A 141 -51.01 24.74 -33.14
C LYS A 141 -51.15 25.25 -31.72
N THR A 142 -50.87 24.41 -30.73
CA THR A 142 -51.00 24.76 -29.30
C THR A 142 -49.68 25.08 -28.64
N GLY A 143 -48.54 24.81 -29.29
CA GLY A 143 -47.21 25.00 -28.73
C GLY A 143 -46.86 24.01 -27.60
N THR A 144 -47.65 22.95 -27.43
CA THR A 144 -47.56 22.00 -26.31
C THR A 144 -47.39 20.56 -26.75
N TYR A 145 -46.84 19.71 -25.88
CA TYR A 145 -46.71 18.28 -26.12
C TYR A 145 -48.01 17.55 -25.80
N ARG A 146 -48.46 16.69 -26.72
CA ARG A 146 -49.62 15.81 -26.49
C ARG A 146 -49.22 14.56 -25.70
N TYR A 147 -50.11 14.09 -24.83
CA TYR A 147 -49.93 12.84 -24.09
C TYR A 147 -51.07 11.86 -24.37
N SER A 148 -50.75 10.59 -24.51
CA SER A 148 -51.71 9.47 -24.59
C SER A 148 -51.57 8.54 -23.38
N ILE A 149 -52.67 7.91 -22.99
CA ILE A 149 -52.66 6.84 -21.99
C ILE A 149 -52.63 5.51 -22.73
N ASN A 150 -51.79 4.59 -22.26
CA ASN A 150 -51.76 3.21 -22.72
C ASN A 150 -51.97 2.29 -21.52
N TYR A 151 -52.76 1.23 -21.71
CA TYR A 151 -52.81 0.15 -20.73
C TYR A 151 -51.40 -0.45 -20.58
N SER A 152 -50.96 -0.61 -19.33
CA SER A 152 -49.63 -1.14 -19.03
C SER A 152 -49.50 -2.63 -19.33
N GLY A 153 -50.61 -3.39 -19.40
CA GLY A 153 -50.58 -4.85 -19.45
C GLY A 153 -50.53 -5.52 -18.07
N GLU A 154 -50.55 -4.74 -16.99
CA GLU A 154 -50.63 -5.25 -15.62
C GLU A 154 -52.07 -5.59 -15.21
N ASP A 155 -52.23 -6.56 -14.31
CA ASP A 155 -53.52 -7.02 -13.83
C ASP A 155 -54.35 -5.83 -13.28
N ILE A 156 -55.65 -5.80 -13.60
CA ILE A 156 -56.56 -4.77 -13.10
C ILE A 156 -56.84 -5.07 -11.62
N LEU A 157 -56.74 -4.06 -10.76
CA LEU A 157 -56.80 -4.24 -9.32
C LEU A 157 -58.02 -3.55 -8.71
N PRO A 158 -58.63 -4.14 -7.66
CA PRO A 158 -59.48 -3.38 -6.77
C PRO A 158 -58.61 -2.46 -5.90
N ASN A 159 -59.24 -1.48 -5.26
CA ASN A 159 -58.55 -0.66 -4.26
C ASN A 159 -58.32 -1.46 -2.97
N LEU A 160 -57.12 -2.02 -2.82
CA LEU A 160 -56.76 -2.89 -1.69
C LEU A 160 -56.88 -2.17 -0.34
N SER A 161 -56.52 -0.88 -0.28
CA SER A 161 -56.64 -0.10 0.95
C SER A 161 -58.09 0.12 1.36
N LEU A 162 -58.98 0.35 0.39
CA LEU A 162 -60.41 0.42 0.64
C LEU A 162 -60.95 -0.94 1.11
N HIS A 163 -60.52 -2.02 0.47
CA HIS A 163 -60.94 -3.37 0.83
C HIS A 163 -60.66 -3.69 2.30
N GLU A 164 -59.44 -3.43 2.77
CA GLU A 164 -59.06 -3.67 4.18
C GLU A 164 -59.77 -2.70 5.14
N LYS A 165 -59.90 -1.42 4.80
CA LYS A 165 -60.64 -0.45 5.63
C LYS A 165 -62.10 -0.86 5.82
N LEU A 166 -62.77 -1.29 4.76
CA LEU A 166 -64.16 -1.74 4.83
C LEU A 166 -64.32 -3.05 5.60
N ARG A 167 -63.36 -3.97 5.46
CA ARG A 167 -63.34 -5.22 6.22
C ARG A 167 -63.16 -4.96 7.72
N GLN A 168 -62.20 -4.13 8.11
CA GLN A 168 -61.87 -3.90 9.52
C GLN A 168 -62.93 -3.07 10.25
N ASP A 169 -63.40 -1.98 9.64
CA ASP A 169 -64.23 -1.01 10.35
C ASP A 169 -65.73 -1.24 10.15
N PHE A 170 -66.11 -1.86 9.04
CA PHE A 170 -67.52 -2.05 8.66
C PHE A 170 -67.91 -3.52 8.48
N ASN A 171 -66.96 -4.45 8.62
CA ASN A 171 -67.15 -5.89 8.36
C ASN A 171 -67.72 -6.18 6.95
N LEU A 172 -67.35 -5.34 5.97
CA LEU A 172 -67.77 -5.45 4.59
C LEU A 172 -66.64 -6.00 3.72
N HIS A 173 -66.87 -7.16 3.13
CA HIS A 173 -65.94 -7.81 2.21
C HIS A 173 -66.28 -7.44 0.77
N LEU A 174 -65.43 -6.65 0.11
CA LEU A 174 -65.65 -6.33 -1.30
C LEU A 174 -65.45 -7.59 -2.16
N PRO A 175 -66.21 -7.74 -3.27
CA PRO A 175 -66.01 -8.84 -4.20
C PRO A 175 -64.62 -8.79 -4.84
N GLU A 176 -64.06 -9.96 -5.16
CA GLU A 176 -62.82 -10.04 -5.92
C GLU A 176 -63.04 -9.61 -7.37
N LEU A 177 -62.01 -9.02 -7.97
CA LEU A 177 -62.06 -8.48 -9.34
C LEU A 177 -61.32 -9.44 -10.28
N ASP A 178 -62.07 -10.12 -11.15
CA ASP A 178 -61.52 -10.94 -12.22
C ASP A 178 -61.25 -10.10 -13.48
N VAL A 179 -60.23 -10.48 -14.27
CA VAL A 179 -59.74 -9.79 -15.47
C VAL A 179 -60.84 -9.62 -16.53
N GLN A 180 -61.83 -10.54 -16.57
CA GLN A 180 -62.95 -10.48 -17.51
C GLN A 180 -64.13 -9.61 -17.01
N THR A 181 -64.09 -9.14 -15.76
CA THR A 181 -65.19 -8.39 -15.17
C THR A 181 -65.19 -6.96 -15.67
N SER A 182 -66.26 -6.56 -16.37
CA SER A 182 -66.44 -5.17 -16.79
C SER A 182 -66.64 -4.22 -15.59
N PRO A 183 -66.27 -2.93 -15.69
CA PRO A 183 -66.45 -1.97 -14.58
C PRO A 183 -67.89 -1.91 -14.06
N GLU A 184 -68.89 -1.87 -14.94
CA GLU A 184 -70.30 -1.81 -14.52
C GLU A 184 -70.78 -3.10 -13.85
N ALA A 185 -70.32 -4.27 -14.30
CA ALA A 185 -70.62 -5.53 -13.62
C ALA A 185 -70.06 -5.54 -12.19
N TYR A 186 -68.84 -5.05 -12.00
CA TYR A 186 -68.24 -4.89 -10.68
C TYR A 186 -69.00 -3.89 -9.81
N PHE A 187 -69.40 -2.73 -10.38
CA PHE A 187 -70.19 -1.74 -9.65
C PHE A 187 -71.55 -2.28 -9.21
N ALA A 188 -72.21 -3.11 -10.02
CA ALA A 188 -73.46 -3.75 -9.63
C ALA A 188 -73.30 -4.68 -8.42
N GLN A 189 -72.21 -5.46 -8.37
CA GLN A 189 -71.91 -6.33 -7.22
C GLN A 189 -71.65 -5.51 -5.94
N VAL A 190 -70.84 -4.45 -6.05
CA VAL A 190 -70.55 -3.55 -4.92
C VAL A 190 -71.83 -2.82 -4.48
N GLN A 191 -72.67 -2.37 -5.43
CA GLN A 191 -73.93 -1.68 -5.13
C GLN A 191 -74.91 -2.60 -4.38
N ALA A 192 -75.01 -3.86 -4.76
CA ALA A 192 -75.85 -4.85 -4.07
C ALA A 192 -75.39 -5.06 -2.63
N LEU A 193 -74.06 -5.11 -2.41
CA LEU A 193 -73.47 -5.28 -1.09
C LEU A 193 -73.72 -4.09 -0.16
N ILE A 194 -73.57 -2.86 -0.67
CA ILE A 194 -73.80 -1.64 0.13
C ILE A 194 -75.29 -1.35 0.32
N ALA A 195 -76.16 -1.67 -0.62
CA ALA A 195 -77.60 -1.41 -0.48
C ALA A 195 -78.22 -2.13 0.72
N HIS A 196 -77.71 -3.33 1.02
CA HIS A 196 -78.17 -4.12 2.17
C HIS A 196 -77.60 -3.63 3.51
N ASN A 197 -76.32 -3.22 3.53
CA ASN A 197 -75.59 -2.97 4.78
C ASN A 197 -75.37 -1.49 5.11
N GLN A 198 -75.36 -0.60 4.11
CA GLN A 198 -75.04 0.83 4.20
C GLN A 198 -75.84 1.64 3.16
N PRO A 199 -77.15 1.87 3.36
CA PRO A 199 -78.06 2.43 2.35
C PRO A 199 -77.75 3.89 1.95
N HIS A 200 -76.98 4.62 2.76
CA HIS A 200 -76.58 6.01 2.47
C HIS A 200 -75.35 6.11 1.56
N TRP A 201 -74.69 4.99 1.26
CA TRP A 201 -73.51 4.96 0.40
C TRP A 201 -73.92 4.85 -1.07
N SER A 202 -73.12 5.43 -1.96
CA SER A 202 -73.44 5.42 -3.40
C SER A 202 -72.19 5.31 -4.26
N ILE A 203 -72.36 4.74 -5.45
CA ILE A 203 -71.29 4.66 -6.44
C ILE A 203 -71.38 5.86 -7.39
N LYS A 204 -70.27 6.59 -7.51
CA LYS A 204 -70.10 7.72 -8.43
C LYS A 204 -69.30 7.28 -9.65
N ARG A 205 -69.87 7.48 -10.83
CA ARG A 205 -69.26 7.13 -12.12
C ARG A 205 -68.48 8.31 -12.69
N TYR A 206 -67.18 8.37 -12.40
CA TYR A 206 -66.25 9.24 -13.10
C TYR A 206 -64.89 8.54 -13.22
N ILE A 207 -64.05 9.08 -14.11
CA ILE A 207 -62.73 8.55 -14.41
C ILE A 207 -61.67 9.52 -13.89
N ASN A 208 -60.65 9.00 -13.23
CA ASN A 208 -59.50 9.79 -12.78
C ASN A 208 -58.20 9.09 -13.15
N VAL A 209 -57.15 9.88 -13.39
CA VAL A 209 -55.78 9.38 -13.56
C VAL A 209 -54.96 9.87 -12.39
N SER A 210 -54.52 8.94 -11.54
CA SER A 210 -53.86 9.28 -10.28
C SER A 210 -52.75 8.30 -9.92
N LEU A 211 -51.87 8.76 -9.03
CA LEU A 211 -50.83 7.93 -8.44
C LEU A 211 -51.36 7.29 -7.17
N LEU A 212 -51.38 5.96 -7.10
CA LEU A 212 -51.81 5.18 -5.93
C LEU A 212 -50.70 4.19 -5.58
N ASN A 213 -50.24 4.21 -4.33
CA ASN A 213 -49.18 3.32 -3.85
C ASN A 213 -49.74 2.30 -2.86
N PHE A 214 -49.72 1.03 -3.24
CA PHE A 214 -50.19 -0.09 -2.41
C PHE A 214 -49.05 -0.95 -1.83
N SER A 215 -47.78 -0.58 -2.03
CA SER A 215 -46.62 -1.41 -1.65
C SER A 215 -46.58 -1.76 -0.17
N LYS A 216 -46.94 -0.82 0.72
CA LYS A 216 -46.95 -1.07 2.18
C LYS A 216 -47.96 -2.13 2.60
N LEU A 217 -49.11 -2.16 1.93
CA LEU A 217 -50.16 -3.12 2.27
C LEU A 217 -49.79 -4.54 1.80
N LEU A 218 -49.12 -4.65 0.66
CA LEU A 218 -48.54 -5.92 0.20
C LEU A 218 -47.51 -6.44 1.21
N MET A 219 -46.59 -5.58 1.68
CA MET A 219 -45.64 -5.96 2.73
C MET A 219 -46.33 -6.43 4.02
N TYR A 220 -47.42 -5.77 4.44
CA TYR A 220 -48.20 -6.21 5.59
C TYR A 220 -48.78 -7.62 5.39
N ARG A 221 -49.36 -7.89 4.22
CA ARG A 221 -49.89 -9.22 3.88
C ARG A 221 -48.80 -10.28 3.80
N ASP A 222 -47.60 -9.94 3.32
CA ASP A 222 -46.45 -10.84 3.29
C ASP A 222 -45.93 -11.20 4.70
N LEU A 223 -46.21 -10.37 5.71
CA LEU A 223 -45.85 -10.64 7.10
C LEU A 223 -46.87 -11.49 7.86
N ASP A 224 -48.04 -11.78 7.26
CA ASP A 224 -49.07 -12.61 7.86
C ASP A 224 -48.53 -14.04 8.07
N PRO A 225 -48.46 -14.54 9.32
CA PRO A 225 -47.97 -15.87 9.61
C PRO A 225 -48.69 -16.99 8.85
N ASP A 226 -49.98 -16.81 8.54
CA ASP A 226 -50.80 -17.80 7.86
C ASP A 226 -50.33 -18.05 6.40
N HIS A 227 -49.62 -17.09 5.79
CA HIS A 227 -49.05 -17.24 4.45
C HIS A 227 -47.70 -18.00 4.43
N TRP A 228 -47.11 -18.32 5.59
CA TRP A 228 -45.81 -19.01 5.68
C TRP A 228 -45.96 -20.47 6.12
N PRO A 229 -45.58 -21.46 5.30
CA PRO A 229 -45.70 -22.87 5.66
C PRO A 229 -44.66 -23.27 6.72
N GLU A 230 -45.03 -24.11 7.68
CA GLU A 230 -44.07 -24.76 8.61
C GLU A 230 -43.16 -25.75 7.86
N PRO A 231 -41.84 -25.84 8.16
CA PRO A 231 -41.09 -25.21 9.25
C PRO A 231 -40.51 -23.81 8.91
N ARG A 232 -40.96 -23.18 7.81
CA ARG A 232 -40.41 -21.92 7.27
C ARG A 232 -41.17 -20.68 7.77
N SER A 233 -41.86 -20.78 8.90
CA SER A 233 -42.49 -19.62 9.53
C SER A 233 -41.49 -18.50 9.77
N ILE A 234 -41.87 -17.27 9.44
CA ILE A 234 -41.03 -16.09 9.61
C ILE A 234 -40.60 -15.88 11.07
N GLN A 235 -41.44 -16.30 12.02
CA GLN A 235 -41.18 -16.23 13.46
C GLN A 235 -40.04 -17.14 13.90
N ASN A 236 -39.84 -18.26 13.19
CA ASN A 236 -38.83 -19.27 13.50
C ASN A 236 -37.58 -19.21 12.62
N HIS A 237 -37.55 -18.31 11.64
CA HIS A 237 -36.45 -18.22 10.69
C HIS A 237 -35.13 -17.80 11.37
N PRO A 238 -34.04 -18.58 11.25
CA PRO A 238 -32.77 -18.33 11.97
C PRO A 238 -32.16 -16.95 11.69
N VAL A 239 -32.25 -16.46 10.45
CA VAL A 239 -31.73 -15.13 10.07
C VAL A 239 -32.59 -14.02 10.65
N ALA A 240 -33.92 -14.17 10.65
CA ALA A 240 -34.83 -13.18 11.20
C ALA A 240 -34.63 -13.07 12.73
N LYS A 241 -34.49 -14.22 13.41
CA LYS A 241 -34.11 -14.27 14.82
C LYS A 241 -32.77 -13.57 15.08
N ARG A 242 -31.73 -13.80 14.27
CA ARG A 242 -30.43 -13.11 14.46
C ARG A 242 -30.51 -11.60 14.23
N LEU A 243 -31.34 -11.14 13.29
CA LEU A 243 -31.49 -9.71 12.97
C LEU A 243 -32.29 -8.95 14.03
N PHE A 244 -33.35 -9.55 14.58
CA PHE A 244 -34.28 -8.88 15.49
C PHE A 244 -34.11 -9.26 16.96
N CYS A 245 -33.67 -10.49 17.24
CA CYS A 245 -33.32 -10.91 18.59
C CYS A 245 -31.82 -10.67 18.76
N ASN A 246 -31.48 -9.75 19.65
CA ASN A 246 -30.11 -9.40 20.03
C ASN A 246 -29.47 -10.58 20.78
N GLN A 247 -29.23 -11.70 20.10
CA GLN A 247 -28.39 -12.76 20.63
C GLN A 247 -26.95 -12.27 20.49
N GLU A 248 -26.34 -11.96 21.63
CA GLU A 248 -24.89 -11.78 21.80
C GLU A 248 -24.14 -13.08 21.48
N ASN A 249 -24.34 -13.63 20.28
CA ASN A 249 -23.36 -14.54 19.72
C ASN A 249 -22.29 -13.64 19.16
N LYS A 250 -21.17 -13.55 19.89
CA LYS A 250 -19.90 -13.06 19.37
C LYS A 250 -19.81 -13.54 17.92
N PRO A 251 -19.62 -12.65 16.94
CA PRO A 251 -19.28 -13.14 15.62
C PRO A 251 -18.08 -14.08 15.80
N ASP A 252 -18.12 -15.26 15.20
CA ASP A 252 -16.92 -16.01 14.88
C ASP A 252 -16.11 -15.20 13.83
N THR A 253 -15.88 -13.91 14.07
CA THR A 253 -14.76 -13.16 13.54
C THR A 253 -13.54 -13.60 14.34
N SER A 254 -13.15 -14.86 14.16
CA SER A 254 -11.75 -15.03 13.82
C SER A 254 -11.60 -14.35 12.46
N THR A 255 -11.25 -13.07 12.47
CA THR A 255 -10.28 -12.53 11.51
C THR A 255 -9.00 -13.34 11.71
N SER A 256 -9.05 -14.62 11.35
CA SER A 256 -7.86 -15.26 10.86
C SER A 256 -7.60 -14.49 9.59
N GLU A 257 -6.56 -13.68 9.60
CA GLU A 257 -5.76 -13.48 8.41
C GLU A 257 -5.47 -14.89 7.91
N THR A 258 -6.39 -15.47 7.12
CA THR A 258 -6.19 -16.77 6.53
C THR A 258 -5.01 -16.57 5.62
N THR A 259 -3.88 -17.03 6.11
CA THR A 259 -2.63 -17.26 5.41
C THR A 259 -2.99 -17.76 4.02
N HIS A 260 -2.34 -17.23 2.99
CA HIS A 260 -2.56 -17.46 1.56
C HIS A 260 -2.58 -18.94 1.09
N THR A 261 -2.48 -19.89 2.02
CA THR A 261 -2.60 -21.34 1.88
C THR A 261 -4.06 -21.82 1.84
N GLN A 262 -4.91 -21.22 1.01
CA GLN A 262 -6.10 -21.94 0.54
C GLN A 262 -5.70 -22.83 -0.63
N GLN A 263 -5.97 -24.13 -0.51
CA GLN A 263 -5.78 -25.10 -1.60
C GLN A 263 -6.48 -24.61 -2.87
N ALA A 264 -5.86 -24.80 -4.04
CA ALA A 264 -6.35 -24.37 -5.36
C ALA A 264 -7.84 -24.68 -5.59
N SER A 265 -8.33 -25.80 -5.06
CA SER A 265 -9.70 -26.30 -5.19
C SER A 265 -10.76 -25.51 -4.41
N GLN A 266 -10.37 -24.62 -3.48
CA GLN A 266 -11.29 -23.84 -2.63
C GLN A 266 -11.36 -22.35 -3.00
N ARG A 267 -10.53 -21.87 -3.94
CA ARG A 267 -10.52 -20.47 -4.35
C ARG A 267 -11.73 -20.17 -5.25
N PRO A 268 -12.50 -19.09 -5.00
CA PRO A 268 -13.68 -18.77 -5.79
C PRO A 268 -13.29 -18.36 -7.22
N LEU A 269 -14.11 -18.76 -8.20
CA LEU A 269 -13.96 -18.32 -9.58
C LEU A 269 -14.35 -16.84 -9.69
N LEU A 270 -13.48 -16.04 -10.31
CA LEU A 270 -13.69 -14.61 -10.51
C LEU A 270 -13.97 -14.34 -11.99
N ILE A 271 -15.00 -13.55 -12.27
CA ILE A 271 -15.31 -13.02 -13.61
C ILE A 271 -14.81 -11.59 -13.80
N ALA A 272 -14.39 -10.93 -12.72
CA ALA A 272 -13.80 -9.61 -12.68
C ALA A 272 -12.69 -9.57 -11.63
N PRO A 273 -11.66 -8.70 -11.79
CA PRO A 273 -10.60 -8.56 -10.79
C PRO A 273 -11.17 -8.28 -9.39
N ALA A 274 -10.48 -8.68 -8.34
CA ALA A 274 -10.90 -8.43 -6.97
C ALA A 274 -9.67 -8.10 -6.13
N ASP A 275 -9.77 -7.07 -5.29
CA ASP A 275 -8.77 -6.82 -4.26
C ASP A 275 -8.87 -7.88 -3.13
N SER A 276 -7.94 -7.84 -2.18
CA SER A 276 -7.87 -8.79 -1.07
C SER A 276 -9.16 -8.82 -0.23
N SER A 277 -9.75 -7.66 0.05
CA SER A 277 -10.97 -7.54 0.84
C SER A 277 -12.20 -8.08 0.11
N GLN A 278 -12.30 -7.81 -1.20
CA GLN A 278 -13.35 -8.33 -2.06
C GLN A 278 -13.22 -9.85 -2.21
N LEU A 279 -12.01 -10.37 -2.41
CA LEU A 279 -11.75 -11.80 -2.53
C LEU A 279 -12.12 -12.56 -1.25
N GLN A 280 -11.82 -11.98 -0.08
CA GLN A 280 -12.23 -12.54 1.21
C GLN A 280 -13.76 -12.62 1.29
N ALA A 281 -14.47 -11.54 0.98
CA ALA A 281 -15.93 -11.53 1.00
C ALA A 281 -16.54 -12.58 0.04
N ILE A 282 -15.98 -12.73 -1.17
CA ILE A 282 -16.41 -13.74 -2.15
C ILE A 282 -16.17 -15.15 -1.62
N THR A 283 -15.02 -15.38 -0.97
CA THR A 283 -14.64 -16.69 -0.42
C THR A 283 -15.54 -17.10 0.74
N GLU A 284 -15.82 -16.18 1.66
CA GLU A 284 -16.72 -16.44 2.79
C GLU A 284 -18.17 -16.68 2.32
N ALA A 285 -18.63 -15.95 1.29
CA ALA A 285 -19.93 -16.19 0.67
C ALA A 285 -19.99 -17.58 0.01
N ALA A 286 -18.91 -17.97 -0.67
CA ALA A 286 -18.79 -19.28 -1.31
C ALA A 286 -18.85 -20.45 -0.30
N LYS A 287 -18.32 -20.26 0.92
CA LYS A 287 -18.43 -21.20 2.05
C LYS A 287 -19.85 -21.31 2.63
N GLY A 288 -20.76 -20.41 2.26
CA GLY A 288 -22.15 -20.41 2.73
C GLY A 288 -22.40 -19.56 3.98
N HIS A 289 -21.46 -18.68 4.34
CA HIS A 289 -21.65 -17.75 5.45
C HIS A 289 -22.60 -16.60 5.09
N ASN A 290 -23.35 -16.11 6.08
CA ASN A 290 -24.17 -14.90 5.93
C ASN A 290 -23.29 -13.68 6.20
N LEU A 291 -23.23 -12.75 5.26
CA LEU A 291 -22.28 -11.63 5.29
C LEU A 291 -22.98 -10.28 5.15
N ILE A 292 -22.42 -9.27 5.81
CA ILE A 292 -22.73 -7.86 5.56
C ILE A 292 -21.50 -7.25 4.89
N ILE A 293 -21.68 -6.70 3.69
CA ILE A 293 -20.61 -6.06 2.92
C ILE A 293 -20.89 -4.56 2.89
N GLU A 294 -20.08 -3.79 3.61
CA GLU A 294 -20.13 -2.34 3.61
C GLU A 294 -19.01 -1.76 2.76
N GLY A 295 -19.29 -0.69 2.02
CA GLY A 295 -18.27 0.00 1.23
C GLY A 295 -18.72 1.37 0.76
N PRO A 296 -17.84 2.39 0.72
CA PRO A 296 -18.12 3.69 0.11
C PRO A 296 -18.59 3.61 -1.36
N PRO A 297 -19.23 4.66 -1.90
CA PRO A 297 -19.53 4.71 -3.33
C PRO A 297 -18.23 4.60 -4.15
N GLY A 298 -18.26 3.80 -5.23
CA GLY A 298 -17.09 3.57 -6.09
C GLY A 298 -16.19 2.38 -5.71
N THR A 299 -16.35 1.76 -4.54
CA THR A 299 -15.47 0.65 -4.07
C THR A 299 -15.76 -0.72 -4.71
N GLY A 300 -16.39 -0.76 -5.89
CA GLY A 300 -16.60 -2.01 -6.60
C GLY A 300 -17.66 -2.95 -6.01
N LYS A 301 -18.58 -2.50 -5.13
CA LYS A 301 -19.63 -3.37 -4.55
C LYS A 301 -20.37 -4.25 -5.57
N SER A 302 -20.84 -3.67 -6.68
CA SER A 302 -21.51 -4.43 -7.75
C SER A 302 -20.59 -5.47 -8.42
N GLN A 303 -19.27 -5.30 -8.33
CA GLN A 303 -18.25 -6.19 -8.89
C GLN A 303 -18.10 -7.39 -7.98
N THR A 304 -17.99 -7.13 -6.67
CA THR A 304 -18.03 -8.16 -5.63
C THR A 304 -19.30 -8.98 -5.72
N ILE A 305 -20.48 -8.34 -5.87
CA ILE A 305 -21.76 -9.04 -6.05
C ILE A 305 -21.73 -9.93 -7.30
N SER A 306 -21.25 -9.41 -8.44
CA SER A 306 -21.18 -10.19 -9.69
C SER A 306 -20.27 -11.41 -9.55
N ASN A 307 -19.11 -11.26 -8.90
CA ASN A 307 -18.20 -12.37 -8.60
C ASN A 307 -18.82 -13.39 -7.62
N ILE A 308 -19.55 -12.95 -6.60
CA ILE A 308 -20.28 -13.85 -5.68
C ILE A 308 -21.31 -14.68 -6.47
N ILE A 309 -22.11 -14.03 -7.32
CA ILE A 309 -23.11 -14.70 -8.16
C ILE A 309 -22.44 -15.73 -9.07
N ALA A 310 -21.38 -15.33 -9.79
CA ALA A 310 -20.66 -16.21 -10.70
C ALA A 310 -20.03 -17.42 -9.98
N SER A 311 -19.42 -17.20 -8.81
CA SER A 311 -18.84 -18.25 -7.98
C SER A 311 -19.91 -19.23 -7.48
N ALA A 312 -21.08 -18.72 -7.05
CA ALA A 312 -22.21 -19.57 -6.65
C ALA A 312 -22.78 -20.38 -7.82
N MET A 313 -22.89 -19.78 -9.00
CA MET A 313 -23.31 -20.47 -10.23
C MET A 313 -22.32 -21.57 -10.63
N TYR A 314 -21.01 -21.32 -10.52
CA TYR A 314 -19.97 -22.31 -10.79
C TYR A 314 -20.08 -23.52 -9.85
N GLN A 315 -20.52 -23.31 -8.61
CA GLN A 315 -20.82 -24.37 -7.64
C GLN A 315 -22.18 -25.07 -7.87
N GLY A 316 -22.91 -24.74 -8.94
CA GLY A 316 -24.22 -25.30 -9.25
C GLY A 316 -25.37 -24.78 -8.37
N LYS A 317 -25.18 -23.67 -7.66
CA LYS A 317 -26.21 -23.07 -6.80
C LYS A 317 -27.16 -22.19 -7.62
N LYS A 318 -28.41 -22.10 -7.16
CA LYS A 318 -29.38 -21.11 -7.66
C LYS A 318 -29.23 -19.82 -6.84
N VAL A 319 -29.28 -18.66 -7.50
CA VAL A 319 -29.08 -17.37 -6.84
C VAL A 319 -30.30 -16.49 -7.07
N LEU A 320 -30.87 -15.95 -5.99
CA LEU A 320 -31.87 -14.89 -6.03
C LEU A 320 -31.18 -13.58 -5.62
N PHE A 321 -31.06 -12.65 -6.57
CA PHE A 321 -30.53 -11.33 -6.30
C PHE A 321 -31.67 -10.32 -6.18
N VAL A 322 -31.80 -9.67 -5.02
CA VAL A 322 -32.83 -8.68 -4.72
C VAL A 322 -32.17 -7.35 -4.43
N ALA A 323 -32.72 -6.28 -4.99
CA ALA A 323 -32.28 -4.91 -4.73
C ALA A 323 -33.49 -3.98 -4.73
N GLU A 324 -33.41 -2.89 -3.95
CA GLU A 324 -34.46 -1.87 -3.87
C GLU A 324 -34.60 -1.11 -5.20
N LYS A 325 -33.48 -0.75 -5.84
CA LYS A 325 -33.44 0.09 -7.04
C LYS A 325 -33.17 -0.72 -8.30
N LEU A 326 -33.93 -0.47 -9.36
CA LEU A 326 -33.74 -1.11 -10.68
C LEU A 326 -32.33 -0.92 -11.24
N ALA A 327 -31.74 0.25 -11.06
CA ALA A 327 -30.38 0.54 -11.53
C ALA A 327 -29.33 -0.42 -10.95
N ALA A 328 -29.50 -0.88 -9.71
CA ALA A 328 -28.58 -1.84 -9.10
C ALA A 328 -28.68 -3.23 -9.76
N LEU A 329 -29.90 -3.66 -10.10
CA LEU A 329 -30.16 -4.91 -10.83
C LEU A 329 -29.56 -4.84 -12.25
N GLU A 330 -29.79 -3.74 -12.97
CA GLU A 330 -29.29 -3.54 -14.33
C GLU A 330 -27.75 -3.55 -14.40
N VAL A 331 -27.08 -2.86 -13.47
CA VAL A 331 -25.60 -2.82 -13.43
C VAL A 331 -25.00 -4.21 -13.20
N VAL A 332 -25.58 -5.00 -12.30
CA VAL A 332 -25.10 -6.37 -12.04
C VAL A 332 -25.36 -7.26 -13.25
N LYS A 333 -26.55 -7.17 -13.86
CA LYS A 333 -26.85 -7.93 -15.08
C LYS A 333 -25.92 -7.57 -16.23
N GLN A 334 -25.65 -6.29 -16.46
CA GLN A 334 -24.71 -5.87 -17.52
C GLN A 334 -23.33 -6.50 -17.35
N ARG A 335 -22.86 -6.65 -16.10
CA ARG A 335 -21.58 -7.31 -15.79
C ARG A 335 -21.64 -8.82 -16.04
N LEU A 336 -22.73 -9.48 -15.63
CA LEU A 336 -22.94 -10.90 -15.92
C LEU A 336 -23.05 -11.14 -17.43
N ASN A 337 -23.76 -10.28 -18.17
CA ASN A 337 -23.82 -10.33 -19.63
C ASN A 337 -22.44 -10.16 -20.27
N ALA A 338 -21.64 -9.19 -19.81
CA ALA A 338 -20.28 -8.96 -20.30
C ALA A 338 -19.36 -10.17 -20.05
N ALA A 339 -19.62 -10.93 -18.99
CA ALA A 339 -18.94 -12.19 -18.69
C ALA A 339 -19.55 -13.43 -19.39
N GLY A 340 -20.55 -13.25 -20.27
CA GLY A 340 -21.22 -14.34 -20.98
C GLY A 340 -22.20 -15.15 -20.11
N LEU A 341 -22.53 -14.69 -18.90
CA LEU A 341 -23.45 -15.35 -17.97
C LEU A 341 -24.91 -14.86 -18.09
N GLY A 342 -25.18 -13.98 -19.06
CA GLY A 342 -26.50 -13.34 -19.25
C GLY A 342 -27.63 -14.32 -19.51
N ASP A 343 -27.37 -15.38 -20.27
CA ASP A 343 -28.36 -16.39 -20.65
C ASP A 343 -28.87 -17.20 -19.44
N PHE A 344 -28.10 -17.22 -18.35
CA PHE A 344 -28.46 -17.87 -17.10
C PHE A 344 -29.24 -16.94 -16.14
N CYS A 345 -29.34 -15.64 -16.45
CA CYS A 345 -29.97 -14.65 -15.58
C CYS A 345 -31.45 -14.49 -15.93
N LEU A 346 -32.38 -14.87 -15.05
CA LEU A 346 -33.81 -14.56 -15.23
C LEU A 346 -34.15 -13.24 -14.51
N GLU A 347 -34.63 -12.25 -15.26
CA GLU A 347 -35.10 -10.99 -14.68
C GLU A 347 -36.58 -11.08 -14.33
N LEU A 348 -36.90 -10.71 -13.08
CA LEU A 348 -38.26 -10.58 -12.60
C LEU A 348 -38.48 -9.13 -12.18
N HIS A 349 -39.13 -8.35 -13.04
CA HIS A 349 -39.52 -6.97 -12.76
C HIS A 349 -41.04 -6.91 -12.55
N SER A 350 -41.54 -6.08 -11.65
CA SER A 350 -42.96 -5.99 -11.25
C SER A 350 -43.90 -5.39 -12.31
N HIS A 351 -43.44 -5.24 -13.56
CA HIS A 351 -44.30 -4.90 -14.69
C HIS A 351 -44.81 -6.18 -15.36
N ASN A 352 -46.04 -6.59 -15.02
CA ASN A 352 -46.76 -7.73 -15.62
C ASN A 352 -46.83 -7.72 -17.16
N THR A 353 -46.52 -6.60 -17.82
CA THR A 353 -46.16 -6.49 -19.25
C THR A 353 -45.12 -7.52 -19.73
N GLN A 354 -44.45 -8.23 -18.83
CA GLN A 354 -43.43 -9.23 -19.13
C GLN A 354 -43.82 -10.68 -18.81
N LYS A 355 -45.06 -11.05 -18.42
CA LYS A 355 -45.41 -12.50 -18.34
C LYS A 355 -45.06 -13.21 -19.65
N ARG A 356 -45.42 -12.59 -20.79
CA ARG A 356 -45.06 -13.08 -22.13
C ARG A 356 -43.56 -12.99 -22.40
N LYS A 357 -42.89 -11.89 -22.03
CA LYS A 357 -41.43 -11.74 -22.21
C LYS A 357 -40.62 -12.76 -21.40
N VAL A 358 -41.04 -13.05 -20.18
CA VAL A 358 -40.47 -14.10 -19.32
C VAL A 358 -40.67 -15.46 -19.97
N LEU A 359 -41.87 -15.74 -20.50
CA LEU A 359 -42.12 -16.97 -21.26
C LEU A 359 -41.27 -17.03 -22.54
N ASP A 360 -41.14 -15.93 -23.27
CA ASP A 360 -40.30 -15.82 -24.47
C ASP A 360 -38.81 -16.04 -24.12
N ASP A 361 -38.32 -15.48 -23.01
CA ASP A 361 -36.94 -15.65 -22.52
C ASP A 361 -36.68 -17.11 -22.08
N ILE A 362 -37.66 -17.74 -21.42
CA ILE A 362 -37.59 -19.17 -21.06
C ILE A 362 -37.58 -20.03 -22.33
N GLN A 363 -38.47 -19.75 -23.28
CA GLN A 363 -38.57 -20.47 -24.54
C GLN A 363 -37.29 -20.33 -25.37
N ALA A 364 -36.70 -19.13 -25.43
CA ALA A 364 -35.42 -18.89 -26.09
C ALA A 364 -34.29 -19.75 -25.49
N ARG A 365 -34.25 -19.89 -24.16
CA ARG A 365 -33.25 -20.73 -23.47
C ARG A 365 -33.47 -22.22 -23.68
N LEU A 366 -34.72 -22.68 -23.66
CA LEU A 366 -35.07 -24.08 -23.94
C LEU A 366 -34.74 -24.47 -25.39
N ASN A 367 -34.84 -23.53 -26.33
CA ASN A 367 -34.52 -23.74 -27.74
C ASN A 367 -33.04 -23.52 -28.07
N SER A 368 -32.24 -23.00 -27.13
CA SER A 368 -30.81 -22.77 -27.35
C SER A 368 -30.08 -24.12 -27.31
N PRO A 369 -29.27 -24.47 -28.34
CA PRO A 369 -28.53 -25.72 -28.34
C PRO A 369 -27.56 -25.74 -27.16
N SER A 370 -27.68 -26.77 -26.32
CA SER A 370 -26.92 -26.96 -25.08
C SER A 370 -25.42 -27.21 -25.28
N ASP A 371 -24.92 -27.06 -26.50
CA ASP A 371 -23.54 -27.37 -26.91
C ASP A 371 -22.59 -26.22 -26.57
N LEU A 372 -22.59 -25.79 -25.30
CA LEU A 372 -21.43 -25.13 -24.73
C LEU A 372 -20.33 -26.19 -24.61
N LYS A 373 -19.64 -26.46 -25.73
CA LYS A 373 -18.50 -27.39 -25.75
C LYS A 373 -17.46 -26.86 -24.76
N LYS A 374 -17.10 -27.68 -23.76
CA LYS A 374 -15.96 -27.39 -22.88
C LYS A 374 -14.74 -27.17 -23.78
N PRO A 375 -14.11 -25.99 -23.79
CA PRO A 375 -12.90 -25.77 -24.58
C PRO A 375 -11.84 -26.81 -24.20
N GLU A 376 -11.22 -27.43 -25.20
CA GLU A 376 -10.28 -28.56 -25.00
C GLU A 376 -9.11 -28.20 -24.07
N GLN A 377 -8.71 -26.92 -24.02
CA GLN A 377 -7.54 -26.43 -23.30
C GLN A 377 -7.83 -25.77 -21.94
N ILE A 378 -9.08 -25.76 -21.45
CA ILE A 378 -9.40 -25.09 -20.17
C ILE A 378 -8.58 -25.66 -19.01
N GLU A 379 -8.38 -26.99 -19.01
CA GLU A 379 -7.68 -27.67 -17.92
C GLU A 379 -6.19 -27.28 -17.90
N ASP A 380 -5.55 -27.21 -19.07
CA ASP A 380 -4.15 -26.81 -19.20
C ASP A 380 -3.93 -25.36 -18.74
N VAL A 381 -4.82 -24.45 -19.13
CA VAL A 381 -4.77 -23.04 -18.71
C VAL A 381 -4.97 -22.91 -17.20
N PHE A 382 -5.87 -23.71 -16.62
CA PHE A 382 -6.09 -23.73 -15.18
C PHE A 382 -4.84 -24.21 -14.44
N GLN A 383 -4.22 -25.30 -14.90
CA GLN A 383 -2.98 -25.82 -14.32
C GLN A 383 -1.82 -24.81 -14.41
N GLN A 384 -1.62 -24.17 -15.57
CA GLN A 384 -0.59 -23.14 -15.74
C GLN A 384 -0.82 -21.95 -14.79
N THR A 385 -2.08 -21.51 -14.66
CA THR A 385 -2.45 -20.41 -13.77
C THR A 385 -2.17 -20.76 -12.30
N GLU A 386 -2.49 -21.98 -11.87
CA GLU A 386 -2.19 -22.44 -10.51
C GLU A 386 -0.68 -22.56 -10.26
N GLN A 387 0.10 -23.04 -11.23
CA GLN A 387 1.55 -23.08 -11.12
C GLN A 387 2.16 -21.68 -10.95
N LEU A 388 1.73 -20.71 -11.75
CA LEU A 388 2.18 -19.31 -11.64
C LEU A 388 1.79 -18.70 -10.29
N ARG A 389 0.58 -18.98 -9.79
CA ARG A 389 0.13 -18.54 -8.47
C ARG A 389 1.01 -19.11 -7.36
N VAL A 390 1.29 -20.42 -7.38
CA VAL A 390 2.18 -21.05 -6.39
C VAL A 390 3.58 -20.43 -6.43
N GLN A 391 4.09 -20.12 -7.63
CA GLN A 391 5.37 -19.43 -7.78
C GLN A 391 5.34 -18.03 -7.15
N LEU A 392 4.30 -17.23 -7.41
CA LEU A 392 4.15 -15.89 -6.83
C LEU A 392 3.93 -15.93 -5.31
N ASP A 393 3.12 -16.85 -4.80
CA ASP A 393 2.90 -17.04 -3.36
C ASP A 393 4.23 -17.42 -2.67
N SER A 394 5.02 -18.32 -3.28
CA SER A 394 6.35 -18.68 -2.74
C SER A 394 7.31 -17.49 -2.70
N TYR A 395 7.22 -16.60 -3.68
CA TYR A 395 8.02 -15.39 -3.76
C TYR A 395 7.66 -14.41 -2.64
N ILE A 396 6.36 -14.13 -2.46
CA ILE A 396 5.84 -13.26 -1.41
C ILE A 396 6.18 -13.80 -0.02
N GLN A 397 6.04 -15.11 0.19
CA GLN A 397 6.42 -15.72 1.46
C GLN A 397 7.90 -15.53 1.75
N ARG A 398 8.76 -15.71 0.74
CA ARG A 398 10.21 -15.58 0.92
C ARG A 398 10.64 -14.14 1.22
N ILE A 399 10.08 -13.14 0.53
CA ILE A 399 10.49 -11.75 0.76
C ILE A 399 10.08 -11.23 2.16
N ASN A 400 9.02 -11.81 2.74
CA ASN A 400 8.54 -11.48 4.08
C ASN A 400 9.17 -12.35 5.19
N GLN A 401 10.05 -13.29 4.87
CA GLN A 401 10.79 -14.05 5.88
C GLN A 401 11.86 -13.18 6.52
N LYS A 402 12.05 -13.37 7.83
CA LYS A 402 13.18 -12.79 8.55
C LYS A 402 14.48 -13.45 8.10
N TRP A 403 15.51 -12.65 7.89
CA TRP A 403 16.84 -13.14 7.50
C TRP A 403 17.76 -13.22 8.72
N LEU A 404 18.29 -14.41 9.01
CA LEU A 404 19.22 -14.67 10.12
C LEU A 404 18.70 -14.10 11.46
N GLU A 405 19.59 -13.66 12.34
CA GLU A 405 19.27 -13.01 13.63
C GLU A 405 19.16 -11.47 13.51
N THR A 406 18.88 -10.94 12.31
CA THR A 406 18.75 -9.49 12.09
C THR A 406 17.42 -8.93 12.59
N ASN A 407 16.43 -9.80 12.84
CA ASN A 407 15.02 -9.48 13.08
C ASN A 407 14.31 -8.72 11.96
N LYS A 408 14.96 -8.49 10.82
CA LYS A 408 14.41 -7.81 9.64
C LYS A 408 14.00 -8.81 8.57
N THR A 409 12.96 -8.46 7.82
CA THR A 409 12.54 -9.20 6.63
C THR A 409 13.53 -8.98 5.47
N ILE A 410 13.57 -9.92 4.53
CA ILE A 410 14.36 -9.76 3.30
C ILE A 410 13.97 -8.48 2.56
N ALA A 411 12.68 -8.14 2.50
CA ALA A 411 12.19 -6.90 1.91
C ALA A 411 12.83 -5.66 2.56
N GLU A 412 12.85 -5.60 3.90
CA GLU A 412 13.43 -4.49 4.65
C GLU A 412 14.95 -4.35 4.42
N ILE A 413 15.66 -5.48 4.33
CA ILE A 413 17.11 -5.50 4.08
C ILE A 413 17.42 -4.97 2.69
N ILE A 414 16.74 -5.46 1.65
CA ILE A 414 16.96 -5.02 0.26
C ILE A 414 16.62 -3.52 0.12
N SER A 415 15.50 -3.09 0.70
CA SER A 415 15.08 -1.68 0.67
C SER A 415 16.09 -0.78 1.40
N SER A 416 16.62 -1.25 2.53
CA SER A 416 17.65 -0.52 3.28
C SER A 416 18.96 -0.42 2.49
N ALA A 417 19.42 -1.49 1.85
CA ALA A 417 20.62 -1.47 1.01
C ALA A 417 20.48 -0.42 -0.11
N GLN A 418 19.35 -0.40 -0.82
CA GLN A 418 19.09 0.59 -1.87
C GLN A 418 19.05 2.03 -1.33
N TYR A 419 18.41 2.25 -0.17
CA TYR A 419 18.36 3.55 0.47
C TYR A 419 19.77 4.09 0.77
N TYR A 420 20.64 3.29 1.40
CA TYR A 420 21.99 3.72 1.75
C TYR A 420 22.93 3.82 0.55
N GLN A 421 22.81 2.95 -0.45
CA GLN A 421 23.58 3.06 -1.70
C GLN A 421 23.29 4.38 -2.42
N ASN A 422 22.01 4.77 -2.50
CA ASN A 422 21.61 6.07 -3.08
C ASN A 422 22.14 7.27 -2.30
N LEU A 423 22.37 7.12 -0.99
CA LEU A 423 22.88 8.18 -0.14
C LEU A 423 24.39 8.44 -0.36
N PHE A 424 25.19 7.40 -0.61
CA PHE A 424 26.66 7.52 -0.68
C PHE A 424 27.27 7.66 -2.07
N ASN A 425 26.57 7.30 -3.15
CA ASN A 425 27.07 7.36 -4.54
C ASN A 425 28.50 6.79 -4.74
N ILE A 426 28.92 5.88 -3.86
CA ILE A 426 30.21 5.20 -3.81
C ILE A 426 29.89 3.71 -3.68
N SER A 427 30.75 2.82 -4.24
CA SER A 427 30.54 1.38 -4.08
C SER A 427 30.51 1.00 -2.60
N ALA A 428 29.46 0.26 -2.22
CA ALA A 428 29.28 -0.27 -0.87
C ALA A 428 30.42 -1.21 -0.43
N ASP A 429 31.18 -1.79 -1.38
CA ASP A 429 32.39 -2.59 -1.10
C ASP A 429 33.39 -1.85 -0.20
N ASN A 430 33.44 -0.52 -0.31
CA ASN A 430 34.35 0.30 0.47
C ASN A 430 33.96 0.40 1.95
N PHE A 431 32.78 -0.09 2.33
CA PHE A 431 32.22 0.02 3.67
C PHE A 431 31.94 -1.35 4.31
N HIS A 432 32.29 -2.44 3.64
CA HIS A 432 32.06 -3.79 4.14
C HIS A 432 32.83 -4.03 5.43
N PRO A 433 32.15 -4.43 6.53
CA PRO A 433 32.84 -4.95 7.69
C PRO A 433 33.47 -6.30 7.32
N ASP A 434 34.67 -6.56 7.85
CA ASP A 434 35.37 -7.85 7.75
C ASP A 434 34.74 -8.85 8.75
N ILE A 435 33.46 -9.17 8.51
CA ILE A 435 32.60 -9.99 9.36
C ILE A 435 31.70 -10.83 8.45
N GLU A 436 31.49 -12.10 8.78
CA GLU A 436 30.58 -12.98 8.04
C GLU A 436 29.11 -12.55 8.23
N ALA A 437 28.34 -12.49 7.14
CA ALA A 437 26.93 -12.09 7.14
C ALA A 437 26.08 -12.86 8.17
N GLN A 438 26.35 -14.15 8.33
CA GLN A 438 25.65 -15.07 9.24
C GLN A 438 25.77 -14.66 10.72
N THR A 439 26.83 -13.94 11.08
CA THR A 439 27.09 -13.51 12.46
C THR A 439 26.49 -12.14 12.80
N LEU A 440 25.97 -11.40 11.82
CA LEU A 440 25.44 -10.04 11.97
C LEU A 440 24.05 -10.00 12.63
N SER A 441 23.97 -10.45 13.88
CA SER A 441 22.78 -10.31 14.71
C SER A 441 22.46 -8.84 15.01
N GLN A 442 21.20 -8.56 15.36
CA GLN A 442 20.77 -7.21 15.75
C GLN A 442 21.62 -6.62 16.90
N SER A 443 22.00 -7.44 17.88
CA SER A 443 22.84 -7.02 19.00
C SER A 443 24.28 -6.72 18.59
N LEU A 444 24.84 -7.52 17.67
CA LEU A 444 26.19 -7.26 17.15
C LEU A 444 26.22 -5.96 16.34
N GLN A 445 25.23 -5.73 15.47
CA GLN A 445 25.11 -4.49 14.71
C GLN A 445 25.08 -3.26 15.63
N GLN A 446 24.29 -3.31 16.72
CA GLN A 446 24.24 -2.22 17.70
C GLN A 446 25.60 -2.00 18.39
N THR A 447 26.26 -3.10 18.80
CA THR A 447 27.58 -3.05 19.46
C THR A 447 28.64 -2.41 18.54
N LEU A 448 28.58 -2.71 17.23
CA LEU A 448 29.48 -2.14 16.23
C LEU A 448 29.20 -0.65 15.99
N VAL A 449 27.92 -0.25 15.93
CA VAL A 449 27.52 1.16 15.82
C VAL A 449 27.97 1.96 17.05
N ASP A 450 27.80 1.42 18.26
CA ASP A 450 28.23 2.08 19.49
C ASP A 450 29.75 2.26 19.52
N ALA A 451 30.49 1.23 19.09
CA ALA A 451 31.94 1.31 18.94
C ALA A 451 32.33 2.36 17.89
N LEU A 452 31.61 2.43 16.77
CA LEU A 452 31.86 3.43 15.73
C LEU A 452 31.60 4.87 16.23
N ASN A 453 30.54 5.09 17.01
CA ASN A 453 30.23 6.40 17.57
C ASN A 453 31.29 6.86 18.57
N GLN A 454 31.79 5.93 19.40
CA GLN A 454 32.94 6.19 20.27
C GLN A 454 34.19 6.52 19.46
N TYR A 455 34.46 5.79 18.37
CA TYR A 455 35.57 6.09 17.45
C TYR A 455 35.43 7.49 16.86
N SER A 456 34.27 7.83 16.31
CA SER A 456 33.99 9.14 15.70
C SER A 456 34.21 10.28 16.69
N THR A 457 33.81 10.11 17.95
CA THR A 457 34.00 11.10 19.01
C THR A 457 35.49 11.29 19.35
N LEU A 458 36.22 10.18 19.51
CA LEU A 458 37.67 10.21 19.77
C LEU A 458 38.43 10.81 18.58
N TYR A 459 38.09 10.42 17.36
CA TYR A 459 38.71 10.94 16.14
C TYR A 459 38.47 12.45 15.99
N GLN A 460 37.26 12.94 16.28
CA GLN A 460 37.00 14.38 16.33
C GLN A 460 37.82 15.10 17.41
N SER A 461 38.02 14.48 18.58
CA SER A 461 38.86 15.06 19.63
C SER A 461 40.34 15.16 19.22
N VAL A 462 40.84 14.20 18.43
CA VAL A 462 42.19 14.23 17.83
C VAL A 462 42.31 15.33 16.78
N LEU A 463 41.25 15.56 15.99
CA LEU A 463 41.25 16.59 14.94
C LEU A 463 40.99 18.01 15.46
N SER A 464 40.26 18.18 16.57
CA SER A 464 39.88 19.50 17.10
C SER A 464 41.03 20.50 17.34
N PRO A 465 42.25 20.08 17.75
CA PRO A 465 43.38 20.99 17.92
C PRO A 465 44.05 21.37 16.60
N LEU A 466 43.65 20.76 15.46
CA LEU A 466 44.30 20.92 14.16
C LEU A 466 43.57 21.95 13.31
N ASN A 467 44.34 22.76 12.57
CA ASN A 467 43.81 23.78 11.65
C ASN A 467 43.19 23.18 10.36
N LYS A 468 43.54 21.93 10.04
CA LYS A 468 43.02 21.17 8.89
C LYS A 468 42.62 19.77 9.36
N PRO A 469 41.60 19.15 8.76
CA PRO A 469 41.08 17.84 9.18
C PRO A 469 41.98 16.67 8.74
N ASP A 470 43.29 16.84 8.79
CA ASP A 470 44.29 15.86 8.36
C ASP A 470 45.03 15.32 9.59
N ILE A 471 44.82 14.04 9.89
CA ILE A 471 45.42 13.37 11.04
C ILE A 471 46.95 13.34 10.97
N SER A 472 47.54 13.41 9.77
CA SER A 472 48.99 13.43 9.61
C SER A 472 49.66 14.68 10.20
N LEU A 473 48.88 15.75 10.39
CA LEU A 473 49.34 17.00 11.01
C LEU A 473 49.33 16.94 12.55
N HIS A 474 48.85 15.84 13.15
CA HIS A 474 48.78 15.74 14.60
C HIS A 474 50.18 15.73 15.25
N PRO A 475 50.44 16.49 16.33
CA PRO A 475 51.76 16.56 16.96
C PRO A 475 52.34 15.21 17.40
N TRP A 476 51.50 14.20 17.59
CA TRP A 476 51.91 12.86 18.00
C TRP A 476 51.76 11.79 16.92
N TYR A 477 51.41 12.18 15.68
CA TYR A 477 51.27 11.27 14.53
C TYR A 477 52.55 10.45 14.31
N GLY A 478 52.43 9.12 14.38
CA GLY A 478 53.53 8.15 14.24
C GLY A 478 53.93 7.41 15.52
N ILE A 479 53.48 7.82 16.71
CA ILE A 479 53.63 6.96 17.91
C ILE A 479 52.64 5.80 17.79
N GLU A 480 53.06 4.54 17.95
CA GLU A 480 52.14 3.37 17.87
C GLU A 480 52.04 2.57 19.18
N ASN A 481 52.88 2.85 20.18
CA ASN A 481 52.93 2.04 21.39
C ASN A 481 51.65 2.20 22.26
N THR A 482 50.76 1.22 22.20
CA THR A 482 49.53 1.18 23.01
C THR A 482 49.75 0.88 24.49
N ASN A 483 50.94 0.35 24.84
CA ASN A 483 51.27 -0.11 26.20
C ASN A 483 51.87 1.00 27.08
N ILE A 484 51.92 2.24 26.59
CA ILE A 484 52.37 3.40 27.36
C ILE A 484 51.36 3.65 28.48
N ASP A 485 51.70 3.24 29.70
CA ASP A 485 50.86 3.44 30.89
C ASP A 485 50.79 4.94 31.27
N VAL A 486 49.82 5.30 32.13
CA VAL A 486 49.50 6.68 32.55
C VAL A 486 50.72 7.43 33.12
N PHE A 487 51.74 6.71 33.60
CA PHE A 487 52.97 7.27 34.18
C PHE A 487 54.15 7.44 33.19
N ALA A 488 54.05 6.91 31.97
CA ALA A 488 55.11 6.97 30.96
C ALA A 488 55.22 8.27 30.11
N PRO A 489 54.26 9.24 30.09
CA PRO A 489 54.43 10.48 29.32
C PRO A 489 55.69 11.25 29.71
N LYS A 490 56.04 11.28 31.01
CA LYS A 490 57.23 11.97 31.50
C LYS A 490 58.52 11.41 30.90
N THR A 491 58.60 10.09 30.74
CA THR A 491 59.76 9.41 30.16
C THR A 491 59.84 9.69 28.65
N ILE A 492 58.71 9.63 27.94
CA ILE A 492 58.65 9.97 26.52
C ILE A 492 59.07 11.43 26.28
N PHE A 493 58.55 12.36 27.10
CA PHE A 493 58.92 13.77 27.03
C PHE A 493 60.40 13.99 27.36
N PHE A 494 60.95 13.25 28.32
CA PHE A 494 62.36 13.33 28.67
C PHE A 494 63.25 12.93 27.49
N HIS A 495 63.01 11.78 26.87
CA HIS A 495 63.80 11.32 25.73
C HIS A 495 63.59 12.19 24.49
N LEU A 496 62.35 12.63 24.21
CA LEU A 496 62.06 13.58 23.12
C LEU A 496 62.77 14.92 23.32
N LYS A 497 62.80 15.45 24.56
CA LYS A 497 63.49 16.70 24.89
C LYS A 497 65.00 16.56 24.72
N ASN A 498 65.60 15.46 25.19
CA ASN A 498 67.03 15.23 25.01
C ASN A 498 67.39 15.07 23.53
N TRP A 499 66.55 14.36 22.78
CA TRP A 499 66.70 14.25 21.33
C TRP A 499 66.62 15.63 20.65
N GLN A 500 65.63 16.44 21.01
CA GLN A 500 65.48 17.81 20.52
C GLN A 500 66.70 18.71 20.80
N GLU A 501 67.21 18.71 22.03
CA GLU A 501 68.38 19.54 22.41
C GLU A 501 69.67 19.06 21.72
N SER A 502 69.81 17.75 21.51
CA SER A 502 70.93 17.20 20.74
C SER A 502 70.87 17.63 19.26
N LEU A 503 69.69 17.63 18.64
CA LEU A 503 69.49 18.12 17.27
C LEU A 503 69.76 19.63 17.13
N LYS A 504 69.33 20.45 18.11
CA LYS A 504 69.65 21.89 18.15
C LYS A 504 71.15 22.16 18.29
N THR A 505 71.85 21.32 19.05
CA THR A 505 73.31 21.42 19.22
C THR A 505 74.04 21.09 17.92
N LEU A 506 73.57 20.06 17.19
CA LEU A 506 74.08 19.73 15.86
C LEU A 506 73.83 20.85 14.84
N LYS A 507 72.64 21.47 14.84
CA LYS A 507 72.30 22.59 13.93
C LYS A 507 73.26 23.79 14.05
N LYS A 508 73.84 24.03 15.23
CA LYS A 508 74.77 25.16 15.47
C LYS A 508 76.13 24.99 14.77
N ARG A 509 76.45 23.80 14.25
CA ARG A 509 77.66 23.55 13.46
C ARG A 509 77.29 23.41 11.99
N THR A 510 78.01 24.09 11.11
CA THR A 510 77.87 23.94 9.66
C THR A 510 78.27 22.53 9.26
N PHE A 511 77.32 21.74 8.78
CA PHE A 511 77.51 20.37 8.33
C PHE A 511 77.12 20.31 6.84
N GLU A 512 78.00 19.79 5.98
CA GLU A 512 77.80 19.74 4.52
C GLU A 512 76.89 18.59 4.06
N GLU A 513 76.71 17.54 4.90
CA GLU A 513 75.81 16.42 4.63
C GLU A 513 74.48 16.58 5.41
N SER A 514 73.33 16.16 4.87
CA SER A 514 72.09 16.30 5.64
C SER A 514 72.13 15.33 6.84
N VAL A 515 71.89 15.86 8.05
CA VAL A 515 71.77 15.05 9.27
C VAL A 515 70.72 13.94 9.09
N LEU A 516 69.72 14.14 8.23
CA LEU A 516 68.74 13.11 7.86
C LEU A 516 69.31 12.00 6.96
N ALA A 517 70.16 12.30 5.97
CA ALA A 517 70.84 11.26 5.19
C ALA A 517 71.80 10.44 6.07
N PHE A 518 72.47 11.09 7.01
CA PHE A 518 73.34 10.41 7.97
C PHE A 518 72.55 9.62 9.03
N ASN A 519 71.44 10.17 9.54
CA ASN A 519 70.52 9.46 10.43
C ASN A 519 69.86 8.27 9.74
N ALA A 520 69.54 8.37 8.45
CA ALA A 520 69.06 7.24 7.65
C ALA A 520 70.16 6.16 7.50
N ARG A 521 71.43 6.55 7.34
CA ARG A 521 72.56 5.60 7.37
C ARG A 521 72.74 4.96 8.74
N LEU A 522 72.63 5.72 9.83
CA LEU A 522 72.66 5.22 11.20
C LEU A 522 71.48 4.27 11.49
N HIS A 523 70.28 4.61 11.03
CA HIS A 523 69.09 3.77 11.12
C HIS A 523 69.28 2.46 10.34
N LYS A 524 69.86 2.54 9.14
CA LYS A 524 70.24 1.36 8.36
C LYS A 524 71.29 0.51 9.08
N LEU A 525 72.22 1.15 9.78
CA LEU A 525 73.23 0.48 10.62
C LEU A 525 72.61 -0.21 11.83
N LEU A 526 71.64 0.39 12.50
CA LEU A 526 70.89 -0.26 13.57
C LEU A 526 70.03 -1.41 13.07
N GLN A 527 69.36 -1.23 11.94
CA GLN A 527 68.59 -2.31 11.33
C GLN A 527 69.52 -3.49 10.98
N GLN A 528 70.74 -3.19 10.52
CA GLN A 528 71.78 -4.19 10.33
C GLN A 528 72.24 -4.76 11.68
N GLN A 529 72.38 -3.93 12.73
CA GLN A 529 72.73 -4.35 14.09
C GLN A 529 71.70 -5.33 14.65
N GLU A 530 70.41 -5.02 14.61
CA GLU A 530 69.32 -5.92 15.03
C GLU A 530 69.32 -7.23 14.26
N GLN A 531 69.66 -7.20 12.96
CA GLN A 531 69.77 -8.41 12.14
C GLN A 531 70.99 -9.28 12.46
N LEU A 532 71.97 -8.72 13.18
CA LEU A 532 73.22 -9.35 13.61
C LEU A 532 73.24 -9.66 15.11
N ASP A 533 72.43 -8.97 15.91
CA ASP A 533 72.24 -9.19 17.33
C ASP A 533 71.72 -10.60 17.59
N GLY A 534 72.30 -11.27 18.60
CA GLY A 534 72.04 -12.69 18.87
C GLY A 534 72.79 -13.66 17.95
N PHE A 535 73.41 -13.19 16.86
CA PHE A 535 74.28 -14.01 16.00
C PHE A 535 75.77 -13.77 16.25
N PHE A 536 76.18 -12.51 16.49
CA PHE A 536 77.57 -12.13 16.70
C PHE A 536 77.77 -11.23 17.93
N ILE A 537 78.97 -11.26 18.50
CA ILE A 537 79.41 -10.35 19.57
C ILE A 537 79.98 -9.10 18.90
N LEU A 538 79.20 -8.03 18.85
CA LEU A 538 79.51 -6.86 18.03
C LEU A 538 80.63 -5.95 18.60
N ASP A 539 80.92 -6.05 19.89
CA ASP A 539 81.95 -5.26 20.56
C ASP A 539 83.40 -5.64 20.18
N ASN A 540 83.60 -6.80 19.55
CA ASN A 540 84.92 -7.34 19.23
C ASN A 540 84.98 -8.01 17.85
N ILE A 541 84.46 -7.31 16.84
CA ILE A 541 84.46 -7.78 15.44
C ILE A 541 85.86 -7.54 14.81
N PRO A 542 86.42 -8.51 14.07
CA PRO A 542 87.66 -8.33 13.30
C PRO A 542 87.58 -7.21 12.26
N GLN A 543 88.74 -6.70 11.82
CA GLN A 543 88.80 -5.75 10.72
C GLN A 543 88.15 -6.31 9.43
N THR A 544 87.61 -5.42 8.63
CA THR A 544 86.91 -5.70 7.38
C THR A 544 87.62 -6.70 6.46
N GLU A 545 88.94 -6.57 6.30
CA GLU A 545 89.77 -7.48 5.48
C GLU A 545 89.72 -8.93 5.98
N THR A 546 89.67 -9.12 7.31
CA THR A 546 89.60 -10.44 7.94
C THR A 546 88.23 -11.07 7.74
N LEU A 547 87.16 -10.28 7.81
CA LEU A 547 85.79 -10.75 7.57
C LEU A 547 85.56 -11.16 6.11
N GLU A 548 86.09 -10.39 5.16
CA GLU A 548 86.05 -10.73 3.72
C GLU A 548 86.79 -12.03 3.42
N TRP A 549 87.94 -12.24 4.06
CA TRP A 549 88.67 -13.51 3.98
C TRP A 549 87.84 -14.68 4.55
N ILE A 550 87.21 -14.53 5.72
CA ILE A 550 86.36 -15.57 6.33
C ILE A 550 85.21 -15.94 5.38
N LYS A 551 84.53 -14.93 4.81
CA LYS A 551 83.43 -15.13 3.84
C LYS A 551 83.92 -15.89 2.61
N GLN A 552 85.03 -15.45 2.00
CA GLN A 552 85.60 -16.07 0.81
C GLN A 552 85.96 -17.54 1.04
N GLN A 553 86.53 -17.89 2.19
CA GLN A 553 86.86 -19.28 2.51
C GLN A 553 85.62 -20.14 2.76
N LEU A 554 84.55 -19.60 3.34
CA LEU A 554 83.33 -20.34 3.67
C LEU A 554 82.38 -20.50 2.46
N ASP A 555 82.40 -19.58 1.49
CA ASP A 555 81.60 -19.61 0.27
C ASP A 555 82.17 -20.53 -0.83
N THR A 556 83.42 -21.00 -0.69
CA THR A 556 84.00 -21.94 -1.67
C THR A 556 83.18 -23.23 -1.76
N ASN A 557 82.52 -23.42 -2.90
CA ASN A 557 81.69 -24.58 -3.21
C ASN A 557 82.55 -25.79 -3.60
N ASN A 558 83.41 -26.23 -2.69
CA ASN A 558 84.21 -27.43 -2.91
C ASN A 558 83.47 -28.67 -2.39
N LEU A 559 83.24 -29.63 -3.28
CA LEU A 559 82.71 -30.99 -3.00
C LEU A 559 83.50 -31.76 -1.91
N LEU A 560 84.65 -31.22 -1.46
CA LEU A 560 85.54 -31.76 -0.43
C LEU A 560 85.76 -30.78 0.76
N ARG A 561 84.71 -30.13 1.28
CA ARG A 561 84.79 -29.21 2.46
C ARG A 561 85.54 -29.80 3.67
N ARG A 562 85.52 -31.12 3.85
CA ARG A 562 86.19 -31.83 4.97
C ARG A 562 87.71 -31.88 4.85
N LEU A 563 88.31 -31.56 3.70
CA LEU A 563 89.76 -31.67 3.44
C LEU A 563 90.47 -30.32 3.31
N ASN A 564 89.78 -29.18 3.45
CA ASN A 564 90.38 -27.84 3.32
C ASN A 564 90.76 -27.23 4.70
N PRO A 565 92.05 -27.11 5.06
CA PRO A 565 92.48 -26.52 6.32
C PRO A 565 92.07 -25.06 6.49
N ALA A 566 92.03 -24.29 5.39
CA ALA A 566 91.63 -22.88 5.40
C ALA A 566 90.15 -22.71 5.77
N TRP A 567 89.30 -23.66 5.36
CA TRP A 567 87.88 -23.67 5.72
C TRP A 567 87.68 -23.88 7.23
N TYR A 568 88.44 -24.79 7.86
CA TYR A 568 88.37 -24.99 9.32
C TYR A 568 88.93 -23.79 10.10
N LYS A 569 89.96 -23.10 9.56
CA LYS A 569 90.49 -21.87 10.14
C LYS A 569 89.46 -20.73 10.08
N ALA A 570 88.79 -20.56 8.94
CA ALA A 570 87.70 -19.60 8.76
C ALA A 570 86.48 -19.92 9.64
N LYS A 571 86.10 -21.20 9.77
CA LYS A 571 85.03 -21.64 10.69
C LYS A 571 85.37 -21.33 12.15
N ARG A 572 86.60 -21.61 12.59
CA ARG A 572 87.03 -21.30 13.97
C ARG A 572 87.06 -19.80 14.23
N ALA A 573 87.53 -19.01 13.27
CA ALA A 573 87.50 -17.56 13.35
C ALA A 573 86.05 -17.04 13.42
N LEU A 574 85.15 -17.54 12.58
CA LEU A 574 83.73 -17.15 12.62
C LEU A 574 83.06 -17.46 13.97
N LEU A 575 83.39 -18.60 14.57
CA LEU A 575 82.85 -19.00 15.87
C LEU A 575 83.43 -18.19 17.04
N SER A 576 84.63 -17.61 16.92
CA SER A 576 85.24 -16.86 18.03
C SER A 576 84.54 -15.54 18.35
N PHE A 577 83.75 -15.02 17.41
CA PHE A 577 82.91 -13.83 17.60
C PHE A 577 81.41 -14.13 17.40
N ALA A 578 81.00 -15.40 17.43
CA ALA A 578 79.60 -15.78 17.44
C ALA A 578 78.99 -15.54 18.82
N ALA A 579 77.77 -15.03 18.88
CA ALA A 579 77.07 -14.77 20.15
C ALA A 579 76.64 -16.07 20.86
N ASN A 580 76.41 -17.14 20.10
CA ASN A 580 76.01 -18.45 20.62
C ASN A 580 76.72 -19.59 19.87
N ASN A 581 77.38 -20.46 20.62
CA ASN A 581 78.12 -21.62 20.10
C ASN A 581 77.23 -22.71 19.48
N THR A 582 75.90 -22.63 19.67
CA THR A 582 74.93 -23.60 19.12
C THR A 582 74.38 -23.21 17.75
N THR A 583 74.59 -21.96 17.30
CA THR A 583 74.05 -21.47 16.04
C THR A 583 74.74 -22.17 14.84
N PRO A 584 73.98 -22.73 13.87
CA PRO A 584 74.58 -23.41 12.73
C PRO A 584 75.48 -22.47 11.92
N VAL A 585 76.69 -22.93 11.59
CA VAL A 585 77.69 -22.17 10.80
C VAL A 585 77.11 -21.63 9.49
N LYS A 586 76.18 -22.36 8.85
CA LYS A 586 75.50 -21.94 7.62
C LYS A 586 74.66 -20.67 7.83
N VAL A 587 74.00 -20.55 8.98
CA VAL A 587 73.21 -19.36 9.36
C VAL A 587 74.14 -18.18 9.62
N LEU A 588 75.22 -18.38 10.37
CA LEU A 588 76.24 -17.34 10.60
C LEU A 588 76.89 -16.88 9.28
N THR A 589 77.18 -17.82 8.36
CA THR A 589 77.77 -17.50 7.04
C THR A 589 76.83 -16.64 6.20
N SER A 590 75.52 -16.91 6.24
CA SER A 590 74.51 -16.10 5.53
C SER A 590 74.43 -14.65 6.04
N LYS A 591 74.90 -14.38 7.26
CA LYS A 591 74.90 -13.07 7.90
C LYS A 591 76.24 -12.32 7.78
N LEU A 592 77.32 -12.98 7.33
CA LEU A 592 78.64 -12.37 7.18
C LEU A 592 78.64 -11.17 6.22
N GLU A 593 77.83 -11.21 5.17
CA GLU A 593 77.76 -10.08 4.23
C GLU A 593 77.18 -8.82 4.87
N ILE A 594 76.21 -8.99 5.78
CA ILE A 594 75.63 -7.90 6.55
C ILE A 594 76.64 -7.41 7.59
N LEU A 595 77.37 -8.32 8.24
CA LEU A 595 78.43 -7.99 9.21
C LEU A 595 79.60 -7.20 8.58
N ILE A 596 80.03 -7.56 7.37
CA ILE A 596 81.08 -6.82 6.63
C ILE A 596 80.61 -5.40 6.30
N ARG A 597 79.35 -5.26 5.83
CA ARG A 597 78.77 -3.94 5.52
C ARG A 597 78.64 -3.08 6.78
N TYR A 598 78.19 -3.69 7.89
CA TYR A 598 78.11 -3.05 9.21
C TYR A 598 79.49 -2.54 9.67
N GLN A 599 80.53 -3.38 9.61
CA GLN A 599 81.88 -3.02 10.04
C GLN A 599 82.51 -1.89 9.20
N LYS A 600 82.33 -1.93 7.87
CA LYS A 600 82.81 -0.86 6.97
C LYS A 600 82.18 0.49 7.28
N GLU A 601 80.88 0.50 7.52
CA GLU A 601 80.15 1.72 7.84
C GLU A 601 80.51 2.21 9.25
N GLN A 602 80.63 1.32 10.24
CA GLN A 602 81.06 1.69 11.60
C GLN A 602 82.46 2.34 11.64
N GLN A 603 83.41 1.83 10.85
CA GLN A 603 84.76 2.43 10.72
C GLN A 603 84.70 3.84 10.13
N ARG A 604 83.99 4.03 9.01
CA ARG A 604 83.80 5.35 8.37
C ARG A 604 83.14 6.37 9.29
N LEU A 605 82.20 5.92 10.10
CA LEU A 605 81.50 6.75 11.08
C LEU A 605 82.42 7.23 12.20
N SER A 606 83.29 6.36 12.71
CA SER A 606 84.21 6.69 13.81
C SER A 606 85.26 7.73 13.45
N GLU A 607 85.57 7.88 12.16
CA GLU A 607 86.54 8.85 11.63
C GLU A 607 85.95 10.26 11.44
N HIS A 608 84.63 10.42 11.62
CA HIS A 608 83.95 11.71 11.42
C HIS A 608 84.23 12.70 12.57
N PRO A 609 84.57 13.98 12.30
CA PRO A 609 84.96 14.96 13.34
C PRO A 609 83.88 15.22 14.41
N ASP A 610 82.60 15.10 14.05
CA ASP A 610 81.46 15.26 14.99
C ASP A 610 80.83 13.93 15.44
N TYR A 611 81.52 12.78 15.28
CA TYR A 611 81.02 11.44 15.61
C TYR A 611 80.34 11.35 16.99
N HIS A 612 80.96 11.93 18.03
CA HIS A 612 80.42 11.87 19.40
C HIS A 612 79.08 12.60 19.56
N LEU A 613 78.91 13.76 18.92
CA LEU A 613 77.66 14.53 18.99
C LEU A 613 76.54 13.79 18.27
N ILE A 614 76.86 13.20 17.12
CA ILE A 614 75.88 12.46 16.33
C ILE A 614 75.50 11.14 17.01
N LYS A 615 76.47 10.42 17.56
CA LYS A 615 76.24 9.22 18.37
C LYS A 615 75.31 9.52 19.56
N THR A 616 75.55 10.63 20.25
CA THR A 616 74.72 11.06 21.40
C THR A 616 73.29 11.39 20.96
N GLN A 617 73.11 12.13 19.87
CA GLN A 617 71.79 12.41 19.30
C GLN A 617 71.04 11.13 18.92
N PHE A 618 71.77 10.16 18.37
CA PHE A 618 71.23 8.89 17.94
C PHE A 618 70.80 7.99 19.10
N GLU A 619 71.57 7.97 20.20
CA GLU A 619 71.19 7.27 21.42
C GLU A 619 69.87 7.81 21.99
N TYR A 620 69.68 9.15 22.00
CA TYR A 620 68.41 9.75 22.41
C TYR A 620 67.26 9.45 21.45
N TYR A 621 67.53 9.46 20.14
CA TYR A 621 66.55 9.01 19.14
C TYR A 621 66.13 7.56 19.41
N GLN A 622 67.07 6.65 19.65
CA GLN A 622 66.79 5.24 19.89
C GLN A 622 65.96 4.98 21.12
N GLN A 623 66.26 5.69 22.21
CA GLN A 623 65.47 5.61 23.43
C GLN A 623 64.02 6.07 23.17
N PHE A 624 63.84 7.18 22.45
CA PHE A 624 62.51 7.65 22.07
C PHE A 624 61.79 6.69 21.11
N PHE A 625 62.48 6.20 20.08
CA PHE A 625 61.97 5.26 19.07
C PHE A 625 61.46 3.97 19.73
N THR A 626 62.28 3.37 20.60
CA THR A 626 61.95 2.11 21.28
C THR A 626 60.78 2.31 22.24
N LEU A 627 60.78 3.38 23.03
CA LEU A 627 59.72 3.64 24.00
C LEU A 627 58.38 3.99 23.35
N SER A 628 58.39 4.72 22.23
CA SER A 628 57.16 5.13 21.54
C SER A 628 56.67 4.15 20.48
N GLN A 629 57.49 3.13 20.14
CA GLN A 629 57.29 2.29 18.94
C GLN A 629 56.98 3.17 17.72
N LEU A 630 57.92 4.05 17.41
CA LEU A 630 57.71 5.11 16.44
C LEU A 630 57.63 4.55 15.01
N ALA A 631 56.48 4.72 14.35
CA ALA A 631 56.38 4.64 12.90
C ALA A 631 57.07 5.88 12.29
N ILE A 632 58.35 5.72 11.97
CA ILE A 632 59.21 6.82 11.51
C ILE A 632 58.67 7.50 10.24
N GLU A 633 58.13 6.73 9.30
CA GLU A 633 57.54 7.27 8.06
C GLU A 633 56.38 8.22 8.37
N GLN A 634 55.54 7.86 9.34
CA GLN A 634 54.43 8.71 9.81
C GLN A 634 54.95 9.96 10.54
N TRP A 635 55.94 9.81 11.42
CA TRP A 635 56.50 10.94 12.17
C TRP A 635 57.12 12.00 11.25
N LEU A 636 57.64 11.59 10.10
CA LEU A 636 58.36 12.42 9.13
C LEU A 636 57.49 13.02 8.00
N VAL A 637 56.20 12.68 7.88
CA VAL A 637 55.31 13.07 6.75
C VAL A 637 55.35 14.56 6.37
N ALA A 638 55.63 15.45 7.32
CA ALA A 638 55.65 16.91 7.11
C ALA A 638 57.03 17.56 7.25
N THR A 639 58.12 16.80 7.11
CA THR A 639 59.48 17.28 7.42
C THR A 639 60.37 17.60 6.21
N ASP A 640 59.92 17.35 4.98
CA ASP A 640 60.70 17.58 3.73
C ASP A 640 62.17 17.11 3.81
N ASP A 641 62.45 16.09 4.63
CA ASP A 641 63.78 15.56 4.96
C ASP A 641 64.83 16.61 5.41
N THR A 642 64.38 17.73 5.98
CA THR A 642 65.28 18.75 6.55
C THR A 642 65.44 18.65 8.07
N LEU A 643 66.66 18.92 8.56
CA LEU A 643 66.95 18.96 9.99
C LEU A 643 66.09 20.02 10.70
N GLU A 644 65.85 21.15 10.05
CA GLU A 644 65.05 22.24 10.61
C GLU A 644 63.59 21.83 10.81
N ALA A 645 63.01 21.13 9.85
CA ALA A 645 61.64 20.66 9.98
C ALA A 645 61.51 19.51 10.98
N LEU A 646 62.51 18.62 11.12
CA LEU A 646 62.51 17.62 12.20
C LEU A 646 62.58 18.27 13.60
N ILE A 647 63.44 19.29 13.76
CA ILE A 647 63.50 20.08 15.01
C ILE A 647 62.16 20.77 15.27
N SER A 648 61.53 21.32 14.24
CA SER A 648 60.21 21.95 14.33
C SER A 648 59.12 20.93 14.72
N ARG A 649 59.14 19.73 14.12
CA ARG A 649 58.22 18.62 14.39
C ARG A 649 58.33 18.14 15.84
N ASN A 650 59.55 17.96 16.33
CA ASN A 650 59.81 17.57 17.72
C ASN A 650 59.40 18.69 18.70
N GLN A 651 59.66 19.95 18.35
CA GLN A 651 59.21 21.09 19.15
C GLN A 651 57.69 21.15 19.23
N MET A 652 56.97 20.94 18.12
CA MET A 652 55.51 20.90 18.06
C MET A 652 54.94 19.82 19.00
N ALA A 653 55.54 18.64 19.05
CA ALA A 653 55.15 17.59 20.00
C ALA A 653 55.40 18.00 21.46
N LEU A 654 56.56 18.60 21.76
CA LEU A 654 56.91 19.10 23.10
C LEU A 654 56.02 20.26 23.57
N ASP A 655 55.60 21.14 22.67
CA ASP A 655 54.70 22.25 22.98
C ASP A 655 53.26 21.75 23.22
N ASN A 656 52.89 20.59 22.65
CA ASN A 656 51.57 19.98 22.73
C ASN A 656 51.54 18.67 23.54
N THR A 657 52.25 18.64 24.67
CA THR A 657 52.35 17.45 25.55
C THR A 657 51.00 16.92 26.03
N GLN A 658 50.00 17.79 26.20
CA GLN A 658 48.66 17.40 26.68
C GLN A 658 47.87 16.59 25.65
N LEU A 659 48.22 16.64 24.37
CA LEU A 659 47.56 15.89 23.30
C LEU A 659 48.05 14.43 23.20
N LEU A 660 49.11 14.06 23.92
CA LEU A 660 49.65 12.70 23.87
C LEU A 660 48.64 11.67 24.42
N SER A 661 47.91 12.00 25.49
CA SER A 661 46.91 11.09 26.06
C SER A 661 45.78 10.80 25.06
N ILE A 662 45.24 11.85 24.44
CA ILE A 662 44.17 11.74 23.43
C ILE A 662 44.63 10.90 22.24
N TRP A 663 45.88 11.09 21.79
CA TRP A 663 46.49 10.29 20.72
C TRP A 663 46.61 8.81 21.07
N LEU A 664 47.10 8.49 22.28
CA LEU A 664 47.24 7.11 22.74
C LEU A 664 45.87 6.42 22.91
N ASP A 665 44.87 7.13 23.42
CA ASP A 665 43.50 6.62 23.51
C ASP A 665 42.92 6.35 22.12
N TYR A 666 43.16 7.25 21.16
CA TYR A 666 42.77 7.05 19.77
C TYR A 666 43.43 5.79 19.16
N ILE A 667 44.73 5.55 19.35
CA ILE A 667 45.39 4.37 18.77
C ILE A 667 44.89 3.07 19.40
N ARG A 668 44.73 3.05 20.73
CA ARG A 668 44.15 1.90 21.43
C ARG A 668 42.78 1.57 20.87
N PHE A 669 41.96 2.60 20.68
CA PHE A 669 40.62 2.44 20.15
C PHE A 669 40.63 2.04 18.67
N ARG A 670 41.50 2.64 17.85
CA ARG A 670 41.70 2.32 16.42
C ARG A 670 42.08 0.85 16.21
N LYS A 671 42.93 0.30 17.09
CA LYS A 671 43.30 -1.12 17.10
C LYS A 671 42.11 -2.01 17.48
N SER A 672 41.37 -1.64 18.53
CA SER A 672 40.15 -2.37 18.92
C SER A 672 39.08 -2.37 17.81
N ILE A 673 38.91 -1.25 17.09
CA ILE A 673 37.95 -1.14 15.98
C ILE A 673 38.38 -2.00 14.78
N LYS A 674 39.69 -2.11 14.53
CA LYS A 674 40.24 -3.03 13.52
C LYS A 674 39.96 -4.49 13.89
N GLU A 675 40.13 -4.87 15.15
CA GLU A 675 39.82 -6.23 15.64
C GLU A 675 38.31 -6.55 15.56
N LYS A 676 37.46 -5.54 15.60
CA LYS A 676 36.00 -5.65 15.36
C LYS A 676 35.61 -5.69 13.87
N GLY A 677 36.57 -5.74 12.94
CA GLY A 677 36.31 -5.86 11.50
C GLY A 677 35.91 -4.55 10.80
N LEU A 678 36.03 -3.38 11.44
CA LEU A 678 35.61 -2.09 10.85
C LEU A 678 36.75 -1.31 10.19
N ASP A 679 37.88 -1.97 9.89
CA ASP A 679 39.09 -1.31 9.39
C ASP A 679 38.87 -0.59 8.04
N THR A 680 38.13 -1.21 7.12
CA THR A 680 37.83 -0.65 5.79
C THR A 680 37.06 0.67 5.91
N LEU A 681 36.03 0.68 6.75
CA LEU A 681 35.20 1.85 7.02
C LEU A 681 36.01 2.96 7.69
N VAL A 682 36.83 2.63 8.69
CA VAL A 682 37.66 3.61 9.39
C VAL A 682 38.72 4.21 8.46
N LYS A 683 39.36 3.41 7.61
CA LYS A 683 40.28 3.92 6.59
C LYS A 683 39.59 4.91 5.65
N ALA A 684 38.34 4.66 5.29
CA ALA A 684 37.57 5.58 4.44
C ALA A 684 37.29 6.92 5.16
N ILE A 685 37.10 6.91 6.48
CA ILE A 685 36.97 8.14 7.30
C ILE A 685 38.32 8.86 7.41
N GLU A 686 39.40 8.13 7.71
CA GLU A 686 40.76 8.69 7.90
C GLU A 686 41.31 9.30 6.60
N THR A 687 41.00 8.69 5.45
CA THR A 687 41.38 9.20 4.12
C THR A 687 40.40 10.25 3.57
N GLN A 688 39.45 10.72 4.39
CA GLN A 688 38.44 11.72 4.03
C GLN A 688 37.55 11.34 2.82
N LYS A 689 37.44 10.04 2.49
CA LYS A 689 36.47 9.56 1.48
C LYS A 689 35.02 9.72 1.96
N ILE A 690 34.83 9.72 3.28
CA ILE A 690 33.53 9.93 3.93
C ILE A 690 33.72 10.91 5.10
N ALA A 691 32.71 11.73 5.36
CA ALA A 691 32.70 12.55 6.57
C ALA A 691 32.48 11.68 7.81
N VAL A 692 33.07 12.10 8.94
CA VAL A 692 32.92 11.42 10.24
C VAL A 692 31.45 11.38 10.68
N SER A 693 30.66 12.39 10.32
CA SER A 693 29.22 12.45 10.58
C SER A 693 28.43 11.33 9.90
N ASP A 694 28.93 10.83 8.77
CA ASP A 694 28.24 9.82 7.96
C ASP A 694 28.71 8.40 8.27
N ALA A 695 29.62 8.22 9.24
CA ALA A 695 30.21 6.93 9.58
C ALA A 695 29.14 5.86 9.84
N GLN A 696 28.09 6.19 10.61
CA GLN A 696 27.02 5.26 10.93
C GLN A 696 26.20 4.85 9.69
N ASN A 697 25.89 5.82 8.82
CA ASN A 697 25.17 5.54 7.58
C ASN A 697 26.03 4.69 6.63
N ALA A 698 27.33 4.95 6.57
CA ALA A 698 28.26 4.17 5.76
C ALA A 698 28.40 2.74 6.28
N PHE A 699 28.42 2.54 7.61
CA PHE A 699 28.35 1.21 8.22
C PHE A 699 27.10 0.44 7.78
N TYR A 700 25.92 1.08 7.85
CA TYR A 700 24.68 0.43 7.39
C TYR A 700 24.69 0.15 5.88
N CYS A 701 25.28 1.02 5.07
CA CYS A 701 25.49 0.76 3.64
C CYS A 701 26.25 -0.54 3.41
N GLY A 702 27.38 -0.74 4.09
CA GLY A 702 28.19 -1.94 3.98
C GLY A 702 27.49 -3.19 4.51
N VAL A 703 26.84 -3.10 5.68
CA VAL A 703 26.13 -4.22 6.32
C VAL A 703 24.95 -4.70 5.47
N TYR A 704 24.10 -3.80 4.99
CA TYR A 704 22.93 -4.21 4.20
C TYR A 704 23.33 -4.72 2.82
N ASP A 705 24.39 -4.18 2.20
CA ASP A 705 24.93 -4.73 0.96
C ASP A 705 25.48 -6.15 1.16
N LEU A 706 26.24 -6.39 2.23
CA LEU A 706 26.74 -7.71 2.58
C LEU A 706 25.59 -8.71 2.82
N LEU A 707 24.56 -8.32 3.57
CA LEU A 707 23.37 -9.14 3.80
C LEU A 707 22.60 -9.40 2.49
N CYS A 708 22.51 -8.42 1.58
CA CYS A 708 21.89 -8.63 0.28
C CYS A 708 22.64 -9.66 -0.57
N ARG A 709 23.98 -9.63 -0.56
CA ARG A 709 24.79 -10.64 -1.28
C ARG A 709 24.54 -12.04 -0.75
N ASP A 710 24.52 -12.20 0.57
CA ASP A 710 24.21 -13.46 1.24
C ASP A 710 22.79 -13.95 0.90
N ILE A 711 21.79 -13.07 0.90
CA ILE A 711 20.42 -13.38 0.46
C ILE A 711 20.40 -13.85 -0.99
N PHE A 712 21.08 -13.15 -1.91
CA PHE A 712 21.07 -13.49 -3.32
C PHE A 712 21.85 -14.77 -3.65
N GLU A 713 22.88 -15.10 -2.90
CA GLU A 713 23.59 -16.37 -3.02
C GLU A 713 22.68 -17.55 -2.66
N HIS A 714 21.95 -17.44 -1.55
CA HIS A 714 21.00 -18.48 -1.13
C HIS A 714 19.74 -18.48 -2.01
N HIS A 715 19.32 -17.32 -2.51
CA HIS A 715 18.04 -17.12 -3.21
C HIS A 715 18.22 -16.34 -4.53
N PRO A 716 18.83 -16.93 -5.57
CA PRO A 716 19.18 -16.21 -6.81
C PRO A 716 17.98 -15.58 -7.53
N ARG A 717 16.78 -16.13 -7.38
CA ARG A 717 15.56 -15.57 -7.98
C ARG A 717 15.14 -14.22 -7.41
N LEU A 718 15.65 -13.84 -6.23
CA LEU A 718 15.39 -12.55 -5.61
C LEU A 718 16.27 -11.43 -6.17
N SER A 719 17.32 -11.74 -6.94
CA SER A 719 18.23 -10.73 -7.49
C SER A 719 17.58 -9.81 -8.53
N GLY A 720 16.44 -10.23 -9.11
CA GLY A 720 15.64 -9.39 -10.01
C GLY A 720 14.73 -8.39 -9.28
N PHE A 721 14.70 -8.40 -7.94
CA PHE A 721 13.91 -7.46 -7.16
C PHE A 721 14.66 -6.14 -7.00
N ASN A 722 14.41 -5.23 -7.93
CA ASN A 722 14.74 -3.84 -7.74
C ASN A 722 13.63 -3.28 -6.86
N GLY A 723 13.88 -3.03 -5.56
CA GLY A 723 12.93 -2.51 -4.56
C GLY A 723 12.25 -1.15 -4.85
N HIS A 724 12.12 -0.78 -6.13
CA HIS A 724 11.13 0.17 -6.61
C HIS A 724 9.74 -0.46 -6.53
N ILE A 725 9.11 -0.38 -5.36
CA ILE A 725 7.65 -0.40 -5.21
C ILE A 725 7.19 1.02 -4.90
#